data_AF-A0A5E7BL87-F1
#
_entry.id   AF-A0A5E7BL87-F1
#
_cell.length_a   1.000
_cell.length_b   1.000
_cell.length_c   1.000
_cell.angle_alpha   90.00
_cell.angle_beta   90.00
_cell.angle_gamma   90.00
#
_symmetry.space_group_name_H-M   'P 1'
#
loop_
_entity.id
_entity.type
_entity.pdbx_description
1 polymer ?
#
loop_
_entity_poly.entity_id
_entity_poly.type
_entity_poly.pdbx_seq_one_letter_code
_entity_poly.pdbx_strand_id
1 'polypeptide(L)'
;MFGKLSWEAVPFHEPIVMITIAMIACGGLALFAAITYFKKWTYLWTEWLTSVDHKKIGVMYIIVAMVMLLRGFADAIMMRTQLAMATEGSPGYLPPEHYDQIFTAHGVIMIIFMAMPFFTGLMNLAVPLQIGARDVAYPFLNSLSFWLLVSGVVLINLSLGVGEFAKTGWVAYPPLSGLQYSPGVGMDYYIWALQLSGLGTTLTGVNFLATVLKMRTPGMKLMDMPIFTWTCTWANVLIVASFPILTATLALLTLDRYMDFHIFTNELGGNPMMYVNLFWAWGHPEVYILILPAFGIFSEVISTFTGKKLFGHHSMVYASGAISILGFMVWLHHFFTMGSGASVNAFFGLATMLISIPTGVKLFNWLFTIYQGRLRFTSQVLWTLGFMVTFAIGGMTGVLLAIPGADFVLHNSLFVIAHFHNVIIGGAVFGYIAGFAFYFPKAFGFKLHEGWGKAAFWFWITGFFVAFMPLYVLGFMGMTRRLNATTNPEWVPYLYVAMFGAVMIAVGIACQLIQLYVSVRDRNKPENMCEHGDPWNAHTLEWSTSSPPPFYNFAVLPKADVIDPFTEAKEDGTAYKAPARYEPIHMPNNTATGVVMGALLTVFGFAMIWHIWWLAIVGLVGTVVYFTIHAARDDQGYMVPVDVIERIEAEQHKRLVAAGKVPATATRVETSLEQA
;
A
#
# COMPACT_ATOMS: atom_id res chain seq x y z
N MET A 1 -8.77 -34.02 -1.45
CA MET A 1 -8.38 -35.33 -2.01
C MET A 1 -6.88 -35.30 -2.37
N PHE A 2 -5.89 -35.33 -1.46
CA PHE A 2 -5.79 -35.75 -0.06
C PHE A 2 -4.82 -34.85 0.73
N GLY A 3 -4.87 -34.89 2.05
CA GLY A 3 -4.10 -34.05 2.97
C GLY A 3 -4.87 -33.97 4.30
N LYS A 4 -4.67 -32.92 5.09
CA LYS A 4 -5.44 -32.64 6.31
C LYS A 4 -6.88 -32.15 6.04
N LEU A 5 -7.20 -31.83 4.79
CA LEU A 5 -8.46 -31.20 4.39
C LEU A 5 -9.65 -32.17 4.52
N SER A 6 -10.62 -31.82 5.35
CA SER A 6 -11.87 -32.56 5.60
C SER A 6 -13.08 -31.62 5.58
N TRP A 7 -14.30 -32.17 5.65
CA TRP A 7 -15.52 -31.36 5.81
C TRP A 7 -15.59 -30.63 7.15
N GLU A 8 -14.86 -31.10 8.16
CA GLU A 8 -14.76 -30.44 9.48
C GLU A 8 -13.93 -29.16 9.42
N ALA A 9 -13.12 -28.97 8.37
CA ALA A 9 -12.37 -27.74 8.16
C ALA A 9 -13.28 -26.54 7.84
N VAL A 10 -14.52 -26.76 7.41
CA VAL A 10 -15.47 -25.68 7.16
C VAL A 10 -16.24 -25.42 8.46
N PRO A 11 -16.27 -24.17 8.99
CA PRO A 11 -16.88 -23.86 10.28
C PRO A 11 -18.41 -23.77 10.16
N PHE A 12 -19.08 -24.87 9.81
CA PHE A 12 -20.53 -24.94 9.63
C PHE A 12 -21.34 -24.55 10.89
N HIS A 13 -20.72 -24.65 12.06
CA HIS A 13 -21.34 -24.32 13.35
C HIS A 13 -21.24 -22.83 13.69
N GLU A 14 -20.40 -22.04 13.01
CA GLU A 14 -20.16 -20.63 13.31
C GLU A 14 -21.07 -19.72 12.48
N PRO A 15 -22.12 -19.10 13.06
CA PRO A 15 -23.10 -18.35 12.29
C PRO A 15 -22.49 -17.11 11.63
N ILE A 16 -21.61 -16.40 12.34
CA ILE A 16 -20.96 -15.18 11.85
C ILE A 16 -20.14 -15.47 10.59
N VAL A 17 -19.34 -16.54 10.64
CA VAL A 17 -18.48 -16.95 9.54
C VAL A 17 -19.31 -17.45 8.36
N MET A 18 -20.29 -18.31 8.60
CA MET A 18 -21.14 -18.87 7.53
C MET A 18 -21.99 -17.81 6.82
N ILE A 19 -22.56 -16.85 7.56
CA ILE A 19 -23.27 -15.70 6.97
C ILE A 19 -22.31 -14.88 6.13
N THR A 20 -21.09 -14.64 6.62
CA THR A 20 -20.06 -13.89 5.88
C THR A 20 -19.67 -14.61 4.58
N ILE A 21 -19.43 -15.92 4.61
CA ILE A 21 -19.13 -16.72 3.42
C ILE A 21 -20.31 -16.67 2.44
N ALA A 22 -21.55 -16.81 2.93
CA ALA A 22 -22.73 -16.72 2.09
C ALA A 22 -22.86 -15.35 1.41
N MET A 23 -22.63 -14.26 2.14
CA MET A 23 -22.63 -12.90 1.57
C MET A 23 -21.52 -12.71 0.53
N ILE A 24 -20.31 -13.20 0.81
CA ILE A 24 -19.19 -13.15 -0.14
C ILE A 24 -19.50 -13.98 -1.39
N ALA A 25 -20.04 -15.19 -1.23
CA ALA A 25 -20.44 -16.05 -2.34
C ALA A 25 -21.54 -15.42 -3.19
N CYS A 26 -22.58 -14.85 -2.56
CA CYS A 26 -23.64 -14.10 -3.25
C CYS A 26 -23.08 -12.89 -3.99
N GLY A 27 -22.19 -12.11 -3.37
CA GLY A 27 -21.53 -10.97 -4.01
C GLY A 27 -20.65 -11.39 -5.19
N GLY A 28 -19.89 -12.48 -5.04
CA GLY A 28 -19.06 -13.06 -6.10
C GLY A 28 -19.89 -13.58 -7.28
N LEU A 29 -21.00 -14.27 -7.00
CA LEU A 29 -21.96 -14.71 -8.01
C LEU A 29 -22.62 -13.53 -8.72
N ALA A 30 -23.01 -12.49 -7.99
CA ALA A 30 -23.58 -11.27 -8.57
C ALA A 30 -22.57 -10.57 -9.50
N LEU A 31 -21.30 -10.48 -9.10
CA LEU A 31 -20.23 -9.92 -9.93
C LEU A 31 -19.97 -10.77 -11.17
N PHE A 32 -19.89 -12.09 -11.02
CA PHE A 32 -19.73 -13.04 -12.12
C PHE A 32 -20.89 -12.94 -13.12
N ALA A 33 -22.12 -12.90 -12.62
CA ALA A 33 -23.32 -12.72 -13.43
C ALA A 33 -23.32 -11.37 -14.15
N ALA A 34 -22.93 -10.27 -13.48
CA ALA A 34 -22.84 -8.95 -14.09
C ALA A 34 -21.78 -8.91 -15.22
N ILE A 35 -20.58 -9.45 -14.99
CA ILE A 35 -19.52 -9.51 -16.01
C ILE A 35 -19.99 -10.33 -17.23
N THR A 36 -20.68 -11.45 -16.98
CA THR A 36 -21.23 -12.32 -18.03
C THR A 36 -22.35 -11.63 -18.80
N TYR A 37 -23.30 -11.00 -18.09
CA TYR A 37 -24.42 -10.26 -18.67
C TYR A 37 -23.95 -9.10 -19.56
N PHE A 38 -22.97 -8.32 -19.09
CA PHE A 38 -22.37 -7.22 -19.86
C PHE A 38 -21.29 -7.67 -20.86
N LYS A 39 -21.04 -8.98 -20.99
CA LYS A 39 -20.06 -9.59 -21.89
C LYS A 39 -18.65 -8.98 -21.77
N LYS A 40 -18.19 -8.74 -20.53
CA LYS A 40 -16.90 -8.07 -20.26
C LYS A 40 -15.72 -9.02 -20.02
N TRP A 41 -15.91 -10.34 -20.16
CA TRP A 41 -14.83 -11.33 -19.99
C TRP A 41 -13.63 -11.08 -20.90
N THR A 42 -13.85 -10.93 -22.21
CA THR A 42 -12.77 -10.69 -23.16
C THR A 42 -12.05 -9.38 -22.85
N TYR A 43 -12.80 -8.31 -22.57
CA TYR A 43 -12.23 -7.02 -22.18
C TYR A 43 -11.38 -7.11 -20.92
N LEU A 44 -11.86 -7.77 -19.85
CA LEU A 44 -11.08 -7.96 -18.63
C LEU A 44 -9.80 -8.74 -18.90
N TRP A 45 -9.89 -9.82 -19.67
CA TRP A 45 -8.74 -10.64 -20.01
C TRP A 45 -7.69 -9.83 -20.79
N THR A 46 -8.08 -9.21 -21.91
CA THR A 46 -7.14 -8.55 -22.83
C THR A 46 -6.64 -7.22 -22.31
N GLU A 47 -7.46 -6.46 -21.58
CA GLU A 47 -7.12 -5.10 -21.16
C GLU A 47 -6.55 -5.00 -19.76
N TRP A 48 -6.91 -5.89 -18.83
CA TRP A 48 -6.56 -5.73 -17.41
C TRP A 48 -5.73 -6.89 -16.89
N LEU A 49 -6.25 -8.12 -16.98
CA LEU A 49 -5.65 -9.28 -16.32
C LEU A 49 -4.27 -9.61 -16.90
N THR A 50 -4.12 -9.54 -18.23
CA THR A 50 -2.85 -9.79 -18.92
C THR A 50 -2.03 -8.51 -19.16
N SER A 51 -2.46 -7.37 -18.61
CA SER A 51 -1.81 -6.09 -18.85
C SER A 51 -0.43 -6.03 -18.22
N VAL A 52 0.51 -5.43 -18.95
CA VAL A 52 1.84 -5.05 -18.44
C VAL A 52 1.97 -3.55 -18.15
N ASP A 53 0.98 -2.75 -18.57
CA ASP A 53 0.94 -1.30 -18.33
C ASP A 53 0.92 -0.98 -16.82
N HIS A 54 1.96 -0.28 -16.36
CA HIS A 54 2.12 0.18 -14.98
C HIS A 54 0.90 0.96 -14.44
N LYS A 55 0.18 1.70 -15.29
CA LYS A 55 -1.01 2.47 -14.91
C LYS A 55 -2.14 1.54 -14.49
N LYS A 56 -2.42 0.52 -15.30
CA LYS A 56 -3.49 -0.46 -15.04
C LYS A 56 -3.14 -1.35 -13.85
N ILE A 57 -1.88 -1.80 -13.77
CA ILE A 57 -1.38 -2.55 -12.60
C ILE A 57 -1.52 -1.72 -11.33
N GLY A 58 -1.14 -0.43 -11.37
CA GLY A 58 -1.28 0.49 -10.25
C GLY A 58 -2.74 0.65 -9.77
N VAL A 59 -3.69 0.76 -10.71
CA VAL A 59 -5.13 0.80 -10.40
C VAL A 59 -5.58 -0.51 -9.75
N MET A 60 -5.17 -1.67 -10.26
CA MET A 60 -5.53 -2.96 -9.67
C MET A 60 -4.99 -3.12 -8.25
N TYR A 61 -3.75 -2.68 -7.97
CA TYR A 61 -3.18 -2.63 -6.62
C TYR A 61 -4.04 -1.80 -5.66
N ILE A 62 -4.47 -0.60 -6.08
CA ILE A 62 -5.32 0.27 -5.25
C ILE A 62 -6.69 -0.37 -5.02
N ILE A 63 -7.28 -1.02 -6.03
CA ILE A 63 -8.56 -1.74 -5.87
C ILE A 63 -8.43 -2.83 -4.80
N VAL A 64 -7.38 -3.65 -4.88
CA VAL A 64 -7.12 -4.69 -3.86
C VAL A 64 -6.98 -4.05 -2.49
N ALA A 65 -6.20 -2.98 -2.35
CA ALA A 65 -6.03 -2.28 -1.09
C ALA A 65 -7.36 -1.75 -0.52
N MET A 66 -8.22 -1.15 -1.35
CA MET A 66 -9.53 -0.63 -0.92
C MET A 66 -10.49 -1.75 -0.50
N VAL A 67 -10.48 -2.90 -1.18
CA VAL A 67 -11.30 -4.06 -0.78
C VAL A 67 -10.78 -4.64 0.54
N MET A 68 -9.47 -4.77 0.69
CA MET A 68 -8.85 -5.27 1.92
C MET A 68 -9.00 -4.29 3.09
N LEU A 69 -9.11 -2.98 2.84
CA LEU A 69 -9.48 -1.99 3.84
C LEU A 69 -10.86 -2.29 4.44
N LEU A 70 -11.84 -2.67 3.62
CA LEU A 70 -13.18 -3.02 4.12
C LEU A 70 -13.12 -4.26 5.03
N ARG A 71 -12.36 -5.29 4.64
CA ARG A 71 -12.15 -6.47 5.47
C ARG A 71 -11.43 -6.12 6.78
N GLY A 72 -10.31 -5.42 6.69
CA GLY A 72 -9.54 -5.03 7.87
C GLY A 72 -10.34 -4.14 8.83
N PHE A 73 -11.18 -3.25 8.30
CA PHE A 73 -12.06 -2.43 9.13
C PHE A 73 -13.22 -3.23 9.75
N ALA A 74 -13.78 -4.21 9.03
CA ALA A 74 -14.77 -5.13 9.60
C ALA A 74 -14.18 -5.88 10.81
N ASP A 75 -12.94 -6.36 10.71
CA ASP A 75 -12.24 -6.97 11.84
C ASP A 75 -12.04 -5.98 13.00
N ALA A 76 -11.68 -4.73 12.69
CA ALA A 76 -11.50 -3.68 13.69
C ALA A 76 -12.78 -3.37 14.47
N ILE A 77 -13.90 -3.18 13.77
CA ILE A 77 -15.18 -2.86 14.43
C ILE A 77 -15.69 -4.06 15.23
N MET A 78 -15.46 -5.29 14.78
CA MET A 78 -15.76 -6.49 15.55
C MET A 78 -14.95 -6.53 16.86
N MET A 79 -13.63 -6.33 16.80
CA MET A 79 -12.80 -6.28 18.00
C MET A 79 -13.24 -5.19 19.00
N ARG A 80 -13.60 -4.00 18.49
CA ARG A 80 -14.07 -2.89 19.34
C ARG A 80 -15.42 -3.17 19.96
N THR A 81 -16.32 -3.81 19.21
CA THR A 81 -17.65 -4.20 19.70
C THR A 81 -17.50 -5.26 20.79
N GLN A 82 -16.62 -6.25 20.60
CA GLN A 82 -16.31 -7.24 21.64
C GLN A 82 -15.77 -6.57 22.90
N LEU A 83 -14.78 -5.66 22.79
CA LEU A 83 -14.21 -4.97 23.94
C LEU A 83 -15.23 -4.10 24.69
N ALA A 84 -16.20 -3.52 23.98
CA ALA A 84 -17.28 -2.76 24.60
C ALA A 84 -18.32 -3.67 25.29
N MET A 85 -18.66 -4.81 24.67
CA MET A 85 -19.69 -5.74 25.17
C MET A 85 -19.19 -6.70 26.24
N ALA A 86 -17.90 -7.06 26.24
CA ALA A 86 -17.28 -7.99 27.18
C ALA A 86 -16.76 -7.27 28.42
N THR A 87 -17.64 -6.46 29.00
CA THR A 87 -17.46 -5.69 30.22
C THR A 87 -18.44 -6.19 31.28
N GLU A 88 -18.19 -5.88 32.56
CA GLU A 88 -19.13 -6.16 33.65
C GLU A 88 -19.53 -7.65 33.80
N GLY A 89 -18.63 -8.57 33.43
CA GLY A 89 -18.87 -10.02 33.52
C GLY A 89 -19.63 -10.63 32.34
N SER A 90 -19.99 -9.83 31.33
CA SER A 90 -20.49 -10.33 30.05
C SER A 90 -19.36 -11.03 29.26
N PRO A 91 -19.59 -12.22 28.69
CA PRO A 91 -18.61 -12.89 27.85
C PRO A 91 -18.43 -12.20 26.47
N GLY A 92 -19.31 -11.26 26.12
CA GLY A 92 -19.38 -10.70 24.77
C GLY A 92 -19.89 -11.73 23.76
N TYR A 93 -19.45 -11.60 22.50
CA TYR A 93 -19.89 -12.47 21.39
C TYR A 93 -18.73 -13.12 20.63
N LEU A 94 -17.47 -12.71 20.84
CA LEU A 94 -16.28 -13.33 20.28
C LEU A 94 -15.55 -14.16 21.34
N PRO A 95 -15.54 -15.50 21.22
CA PRO A 95 -14.68 -16.35 22.02
C PRO A 95 -13.20 -16.00 21.81
N PRO A 96 -12.31 -16.31 22.78
CA PRO A 96 -10.87 -16.00 22.69
C PRO A 96 -10.23 -16.47 21.39
N GLU A 97 -10.52 -17.70 20.98
CA GLU A 97 -9.98 -18.29 19.76
C GLU A 97 -10.33 -17.48 18.50
N HIS A 98 -11.57 -17.01 18.39
CA HIS A 98 -12.02 -16.21 17.24
C HIS A 98 -11.47 -14.77 17.33
N TYR A 99 -11.45 -14.18 18.53
CA TYR A 99 -10.84 -12.87 18.77
C TYR A 99 -9.36 -12.86 18.35
N ASP A 100 -8.63 -13.92 18.69
CA ASP A 100 -7.21 -14.07 18.40
C ASP A 100 -6.92 -14.19 16.90
N GLN A 101 -7.77 -14.92 16.18
CA GLN A 101 -7.73 -14.97 14.72
C GLN A 101 -8.01 -13.60 14.10
N ILE A 102 -9.05 -12.90 14.57
CA ILE A 102 -9.47 -11.61 14.03
C ILE A 102 -8.37 -10.56 14.21
N PHE A 103 -7.79 -10.40 15.41
CA PHE A 103 -6.74 -9.38 15.58
C PHE A 103 -5.46 -9.74 14.82
N THR A 104 -5.18 -11.02 14.64
CA THR A 104 -4.04 -11.50 13.86
C THR A 104 -4.26 -11.19 12.37
N ALA A 105 -5.42 -11.56 11.82
CA ALA A 105 -5.81 -11.27 10.45
C ALA A 105 -5.84 -9.76 10.18
N HIS A 106 -6.48 -8.97 11.04
CA HIS A 106 -6.53 -7.51 10.96
C HIS A 106 -5.14 -6.90 10.79
N GLY A 107 -4.21 -7.24 11.68
CA GLY A 107 -2.85 -6.69 11.64
C GLY A 107 -2.11 -7.04 10.34
N VAL A 108 -2.19 -8.30 9.91
CA VAL A 108 -1.57 -8.76 8.66
C VAL A 108 -2.19 -8.09 7.44
N ILE A 109 -3.53 -8.01 7.39
CA ILE A 109 -4.27 -7.41 6.29
C ILE A 109 -3.93 -5.93 6.16
N MET A 110 -4.00 -5.17 7.26
CA MET A 110 -3.85 -3.72 7.19
C MET A 110 -2.44 -3.30 6.79
N ILE A 111 -1.41 -4.02 7.24
CA ILE A 111 -0.02 -3.72 6.89
C ILE A 111 0.33 -4.25 5.49
N ILE A 112 0.16 -5.55 5.26
CA ILE A 112 0.70 -6.23 4.07
C ILE A 112 -0.26 -6.19 2.88
N PHE A 113 -1.56 -6.27 3.12
CA PHE A 113 -2.57 -6.40 2.04
C PHE A 113 -3.43 -5.15 1.83
N MET A 114 -3.24 -4.11 2.63
CA MET A 114 -3.86 -2.79 2.45
C MET A 114 -2.79 -1.73 2.27
N ALA A 115 -1.96 -1.44 3.27
CA ALA A 115 -1.03 -0.32 3.21
C ALA A 115 0.05 -0.49 2.12
N MET A 116 0.70 -1.67 2.06
CA MET A 116 1.70 -2.00 1.03
C MET A 116 1.15 -1.88 -0.41
N PRO A 117 0.03 -2.55 -0.77
CA PRO A 117 -0.51 -2.43 -2.12
C PRO A 117 -1.02 -1.04 -2.44
N PHE A 118 -1.54 -0.28 -1.47
CA PHE A 118 -2.02 1.07 -1.73
C PHE A 118 -0.89 1.97 -2.24
N PHE A 119 0.22 2.08 -1.50
CA PHE A 119 1.33 2.91 -1.97
C PHE A 119 2.00 2.31 -3.20
N THR A 120 2.13 0.98 -3.28
CA THR A 120 2.71 0.33 -4.46
C THR A 120 1.91 0.65 -5.71
N GLY A 121 0.59 0.74 -5.59
CA GLY A 121 -0.30 1.17 -6.67
C GLY A 121 -0.12 2.64 -7.06
N LEU A 122 -0.01 3.54 -6.08
CA LEU A 122 0.27 4.96 -6.33
C LEU A 122 1.66 5.17 -6.96
N MET A 123 2.68 4.44 -6.48
CA MET A 123 4.02 4.42 -7.03
C MET A 123 4.02 3.92 -8.48
N ASN A 124 3.33 2.82 -8.74
CA ASN A 124 3.14 2.30 -10.09
C ASN A 124 2.48 3.31 -11.01
N LEU A 125 1.45 4.02 -10.56
CA LEU A 125 0.75 4.99 -11.37
C LEU A 125 1.62 6.21 -11.69
N ALA A 126 2.27 6.80 -10.68
CA ALA A 126 2.86 8.14 -10.81
C ALA A 126 4.36 8.16 -11.10
N VAL A 127 5.17 7.21 -10.58
CA VAL A 127 6.65 7.31 -10.70
C VAL A 127 7.14 7.27 -12.15
N PRO A 128 6.70 6.34 -13.02
CA PRO A 128 7.14 6.33 -14.42
C PRO A 128 6.77 7.63 -15.16
N LEU A 129 5.60 8.20 -14.86
CA LEU A 129 5.17 9.48 -15.42
C LEU A 129 6.03 10.65 -14.92
N GLN A 130 6.38 10.66 -13.62
CA GLN A 130 7.21 11.69 -13.00
C GLN A 130 8.63 11.75 -13.54
N ILE A 131 9.21 10.59 -13.89
CA ILE A 131 10.57 10.52 -14.45
C ILE A 131 10.60 10.66 -15.98
N GLY A 132 9.45 10.83 -16.63
CA GLY A 132 9.34 10.94 -18.09
C GLY A 132 9.57 9.63 -18.84
N ALA A 133 9.31 8.47 -18.22
CA ALA A 133 9.46 7.15 -18.84
C ALA A 133 8.14 6.66 -19.48
N ARG A 134 8.26 5.75 -20.46
CA ARG A 134 7.11 5.13 -21.14
C ARG A 134 6.50 3.97 -20.36
N ASP A 135 7.32 3.25 -19.59
CA ASP A 135 6.89 2.16 -18.71
C ASP A 135 7.98 1.91 -17.63
N VAL A 136 7.81 0.90 -16.79
CA VAL A 136 8.82 0.39 -15.86
C VAL A 136 9.88 -0.48 -16.55
N ALA A 137 11.00 -0.73 -15.88
CA ALA A 137 12.13 -1.48 -16.43
C ALA A 137 11.79 -2.93 -16.78
N TYR A 138 10.97 -3.58 -15.95
CA TYR A 138 10.54 -4.96 -16.16
C TYR A 138 9.00 -5.06 -16.11
N PRO A 139 8.29 -4.79 -17.23
CA PRO A 139 6.82 -4.80 -17.27
C PRO A 139 6.21 -6.16 -16.90
N PHE A 140 6.84 -7.27 -17.34
CA PHE A 140 6.41 -8.62 -16.95
C PHE A 140 6.56 -8.87 -15.44
N LEU A 141 7.70 -8.51 -14.84
CA LEU A 141 7.89 -8.67 -13.39
C LEU A 141 6.88 -7.84 -12.61
N ASN A 142 6.51 -6.66 -13.10
CA ASN A 142 5.47 -5.84 -12.48
C ASN A 142 4.11 -6.57 -12.44
N SER A 143 3.73 -7.22 -13.54
CA SER A 143 2.51 -8.03 -13.61
C SER A 143 2.60 -9.24 -12.66
N LEU A 144 3.73 -9.96 -12.66
CA LEU A 144 3.95 -11.09 -11.76
C LEU A 144 3.90 -10.68 -10.28
N SER A 145 4.52 -9.56 -9.90
CA SER A 145 4.48 -9.03 -8.54
C SER A 145 3.05 -8.77 -8.05
N PHE A 146 2.20 -8.22 -8.92
CA PHE A 146 0.79 -8.01 -8.60
C PHE A 146 0.06 -9.35 -8.38
N TRP A 147 0.28 -10.32 -9.25
CA TRP A 147 -0.39 -11.62 -9.14
C TRP A 147 0.08 -12.43 -7.93
N LEU A 148 1.34 -12.30 -7.51
CA LEU A 148 1.86 -12.88 -6.26
C LEU A 148 1.24 -12.25 -5.01
N LEU A 149 1.01 -10.93 -5.02
CA LEU A 149 0.20 -10.29 -3.98
C LEU A 149 -1.21 -10.89 -3.96
N VAL A 150 -1.86 -11.01 -5.12
CA VAL A 150 -3.21 -11.57 -5.22
C VAL A 150 -3.23 -13.01 -4.71
N SER A 151 -2.20 -13.83 -4.97
CA SER A 151 -2.07 -15.16 -4.38
C SER A 151 -2.10 -15.12 -2.85
N GLY A 152 -1.33 -14.22 -2.22
CA GLY A 152 -1.34 -14.02 -0.77
C GLY A 152 -2.71 -13.56 -0.24
N VAL A 153 -3.35 -12.61 -0.94
CA VAL A 153 -4.71 -12.12 -0.63
C VAL A 153 -5.74 -13.24 -0.71
N VAL A 154 -5.66 -14.10 -1.73
CA VAL A 154 -6.57 -15.24 -1.87
C VAL A 154 -6.37 -16.22 -0.71
N LEU A 155 -5.13 -16.57 -0.36
CA LEU A 155 -4.85 -17.50 0.74
C LEU A 155 -5.38 -17.00 2.10
N ILE A 156 -5.13 -15.73 2.45
CA ILE A 156 -5.61 -15.16 3.74
C ILE A 156 -7.14 -14.97 3.79
N ASN A 157 -7.81 -14.88 2.64
CA ASN A 157 -9.28 -14.82 2.59
C ASN A 157 -9.90 -16.22 2.55
N LEU A 158 -9.23 -17.21 1.95
CA LEU A 158 -9.65 -18.61 1.98
C LEU A 158 -9.63 -19.17 3.40
N SER A 159 -8.67 -18.77 4.23
CA SER A 159 -8.58 -19.20 5.64
C SER A 159 -9.80 -18.81 6.48
N LEU A 160 -10.63 -17.87 6.02
CA LEU A 160 -11.89 -17.50 6.68
C LEU A 160 -12.97 -18.58 6.50
N GLY A 161 -12.97 -19.29 5.37
CA GLY A 161 -14.01 -20.28 5.06
C GLY A 161 -13.55 -21.73 5.07
N VAL A 162 -12.24 -21.97 4.99
CA VAL A 162 -11.66 -23.32 4.99
C VAL A 162 -10.45 -23.34 5.94
N GLY A 163 -10.63 -23.99 7.09
CA GLY A 163 -9.69 -24.01 8.19
C GLY A 163 -9.89 -22.81 9.11
N GLU A 164 -8.79 -22.21 9.51
CA GLU A 164 -8.72 -21.06 10.41
C GLU A 164 -7.49 -20.23 10.06
N PHE A 165 -7.41 -19.00 10.59
CA PHE A 165 -6.18 -18.19 10.48
C PHE A 165 -5.31 -18.31 11.74
N ALA A 166 -4.08 -17.78 11.69
CA ALA A 166 -3.16 -17.80 12.83
C ALA A 166 -3.75 -17.06 14.04
N LYS A 167 -3.52 -17.60 15.24
CA LYS A 167 -3.96 -17.05 16.55
C LYS A 167 -2.82 -16.36 17.33
N THR A 168 -1.67 -16.22 16.69
CA THR A 168 -0.40 -15.88 17.35
C THR A 168 -0.07 -14.38 17.31
N GLY A 169 -0.99 -13.56 16.78
CA GLY A 169 -0.74 -12.18 16.40
C GLY A 169 0.08 -12.04 15.12
N TRP A 170 0.05 -10.84 14.55
CA TRP A 170 0.65 -10.55 13.24
C TRP A 170 2.17 -10.76 13.16
N VAL A 171 2.85 -10.93 14.31
CA VAL A 171 4.29 -11.24 14.35
C VAL A 171 4.57 -12.73 14.50
N ALA A 172 3.60 -13.54 14.93
CA ALA A 172 3.73 -15.00 15.04
C ALA A 172 4.95 -15.49 15.84
N TYR A 173 5.10 -15.01 17.08
CA TYR A 173 6.23 -15.36 17.95
C TYR A 173 6.30 -16.86 18.24
N PRO A 174 7.46 -17.51 18.03
CA PRO A 174 7.82 -18.74 18.73
C PRO A 174 7.93 -18.47 20.25
N PRO A 175 7.63 -19.46 21.10
CA PRO A 175 7.26 -20.82 20.73
C PRO A 175 5.78 -20.99 20.33
N LEU A 176 4.92 -19.98 20.52
CA LEU A 176 3.47 -20.09 20.29
C LEU A 176 3.09 -20.46 18.85
N SER A 177 3.89 -20.04 17.86
CA SER A 177 3.72 -20.41 16.45
C SER A 177 4.25 -21.80 16.07
N GLY A 178 4.93 -22.51 16.98
CA GLY A 178 5.40 -23.87 16.77
C GLY A 178 4.27 -24.90 16.82
N LEU A 179 4.48 -26.09 16.24
CA LEU A 179 3.47 -27.15 16.19
C LEU A 179 2.99 -27.61 17.57
N GLN A 180 3.84 -27.55 18.59
CA GLN A 180 3.51 -27.94 19.96
C GLN A 180 2.36 -27.10 20.56
N TYR A 181 2.29 -25.81 20.23
CA TYR A 181 1.30 -24.88 20.78
C TYR A 181 0.22 -24.50 19.76
N SER A 182 0.55 -24.51 18.47
CA SER A 182 -0.37 -24.22 17.37
C SER A 182 -0.30 -25.33 16.30
N PRO A 183 -0.95 -26.49 16.56
CA PRO A 183 -0.93 -27.64 15.64
C PRO A 183 -1.82 -27.44 14.41
N GLY A 184 -2.73 -26.46 14.45
CA GLY A 184 -3.65 -26.13 13.37
C GLY A 184 -2.97 -25.53 12.13
N VAL A 185 -3.74 -25.43 11.04
CA VAL A 185 -3.28 -24.92 9.73
C VAL A 185 -3.16 -23.39 9.68
N GLY A 186 -3.66 -22.67 10.70
CA GLY A 186 -3.72 -21.20 10.67
C GLY A 186 -2.36 -20.52 10.54
N MET A 187 -1.34 -21.07 11.19
CA MET A 187 0.03 -20.58 11.05
C MET A 187 0.59 -20.86 9.65
N ASP A 188 0.19 -21.96 9.02
CA ASP A 188 0.64 -22.30 7.68
C ASP A 188 0.01 -21.36 6.63
N TYR A 189 -1.25 -20.95 6.81
CA TYR A 189 -1.87 -19.88 6.02
C TYR A 189 -1.08 -18.57 6.13
N TYR A 190 -0.69 -18.17 7.34
CA TYR A 190 0.13 -16.97 7.56
C TYR A 190 1.46 -17.05 6.82
N ILE A 191 2.18 -18.18 6.94
CA ILE A 191 3.49 -18.41 6.32
C ILE A 191 3.38 -18.28 4.80
N TRP A 192 2.52 -19.07 4.16
CA TRP A 192 2.50 -19.14 2.69
C TRP A 192 1.86 -17.92 2.06
N ALA A 193 0.89 -17.27 2.72
CA ALA A 193 0.34 -16.01 2.25
C ALA A 193 1.41 -14.90 2.19
N LEU A 194 2.22 -14.78 3.26
CA LEU A 194 3.28 -13.78 3.33
C LEU A 194 4.51 -14.13 2.49
N GLN A 195 4.87 -15.41 2.38
CA GLN A 195 6.01 -15.83 1.58
C GLN A 195 5.80 -15.52 0.09
N LEU A 196 4.60 -15.83 -0.42
CA LEU A 196 4.24 -15.55 -1.82
C LEU A 196 4.13 -14.05 -2.08
N SER A 197 3.42 -13.31 -1.22
CA SER A 197 3.32 -11.86 -1.39
C SER A 197 4.66 -11.15 -1.22
N GLY A 198 5.50 -11.61 -0.28
CA GLY A 198 6.83 -11.09 -0.01
C GLY A 198 7.76 -11.20 -1.22
N LEU A 199 7.71 -12.32 -1.94
CA LEU A 199 8.43 -12.47 -3.21
C LEU A 199 8.00 -11.42 -4.23
N GLY A 200 6.69 -11.18 -4.37
CA GLY A 200 6.16 -10.12 -5.23
C GLY A 200 6.66 -8.73 -4.84
N THR A 201 6.67 -8.42 -3.54
CA THR A 201 7.18 -7.15 -3.02
C THR A 201 8.67 -6.96 -3.32
N THR A 202 9.51 -7.99 -3.12
CA THR A 202 10.94 -7.91 -3.45
C THR A 202 11.17 -7.62 -4.94
N LEU A 203 10.43 -8.30 -5.82
CA LEU A 203 10.49 -8.07 -7.27
C LEU A 203 10.06 -6.64 -7.64
N THR A 204 9.03 -6.10 -6.99
CA THR A 204 8.63 -4.70 -7.15
C THR A 204 9.75 -3.74 -6.76
N GLY A 205 10.40 -3.96 -5.61
CA GLY A 205 11.53 -3.15 -5.15
C GLY A 205 12.66 -3.07 -6.17
N VAL A 206 13.09 -4.23 -6.68
CA VAL A 206 14.13 -4.31 -7.72
C VAL A 206 13.70 -3.59 -9.00
N ASN A 207 12.45 -3.77 -9.42
CA ASN A 207 11.92 -3.18 -10.65
C ASN A 207 11.92 -1.65 -10.61
N PHE A 208 11.44 -1.04 -9.52
CA PHE A 208 11.41 0.41 -9.40
C PHE A 208 12.80 1.02 -9.21
N LEU A 209 13.74 0.34 -8.54
CA LEU A 209 15.13 0.81 -8.49
C LEU A 209 15.76 0.84 -9.88
N ALA A 210 15.59 -0.22 -10.68
CA ALA A 210 16.08 -0.24 -12.06
C ALA A 210 15.42 0.87 -12.91
N THR A 211 14.10 1.04 -12.76
CA THR A 211 13.31 2.04 -13.49
C THR A 211 13.82 3.46 -13.21
N VAL A 212 13.91 3.86 -11.94
CA VAL A 212 14.37 5.20 -11.56
C VAL A 212 15.83 5.40 -11.98
N LEU A 213 16.71 4.44 -11.74
CA LEU A 213 18.14 4.64 -12.02
C LEU A 213 18.47 4.69 -13.52
N LYS A 214 17.74 3.94 -14.36
CA LYS A 214 18.10 3.70 -15.77
C LYS A 214 17.13 4.27 -16.81
N MET A 215 15.88 4.56 -16.47
CA MET A 215 14.86 4.98 -17.45
C MET A 215 14.40 6.44 -17.34
N ARG A 216 15.10 7.25 -16.54
CA ARG A 216 14.82 8.69 -16.47
C ARG A 216 14.99 9.35 -17.83
N THR A 217 14.15 10.35 -18.06
CA THR A 217 14.21 11.16 -19.27
C THR A 217 15.54 11.93 -19.39
N PRO A 218 16.02 12.22 -20.62
CA PRO A 218 17.27 12.92 -20.81
C PRO A 218 17.30 14.29 -20.10
N GLY A 219 18.41 14.55 -19.39
CA GLY A 219 18.63 15.79 -18.64
C GLY A 219 18.34 15.70 -17.14
N MET A 220 17.49 14.77 -16.71
CA MET A 220 17.04 14.70 -15.32
C MET A 220 18.11 14.08 -14.42
N LYS A 221 18.81 14.91 -13.63
CA LYS A 221 19.78 14.41 -12.64
C LYS A 221 19.05 13.78 -11.46
N LEU A 222 19.77 13.02 -10.64
CA LEU A 222 19.19 12.40 -9.43
C LEU A 222 18.56 13.47 -8.52
N MET A 223 19.28 14.56 -8.24
CA MET A 223 18.79 15.61 -7.33
C MET A 223 17.70 16.51 -7.93
N ASP A 224 17.37 16.34 -9.22
CA ASP A 224 16.30 17.07 -9.89
C ASP A 224 14.99 16.26 -9.95
N MET A 225 14.98 15.02 -9.44
CA MET A 225 13.77 14.19 -9.42
C MET A 225 12.72 14.74 -8.43
N PRO A 226 11.42 14.59 -8.73
CA PRO A 226 10.35 14.90 -7.77
C PRO A 226 10.53 14.17 -6.44
N ILE A 227 10.08 14.80 -5.36
CA ILE A 227 10.32 14.26 -4.01
C ILE A 227 9.53 12.97 -3.77
N PHE A 228 8.35 12.80 -4.40
CA PHE A 228 7.64 11.52 -4.35
C PHE A 228 8.47 10.38 -4.96
N THR A 229 9.09 10.61 -6.12
CA THR A 229 10.02 9.65 -6.75
C THR A 229 11.19 9.31 -5.83
N TRP A 230 11.80 10.30 -5.16
CA TRP A 230 12.89 10.05 -4.20
C TRP A 230 12.46 9.21 -3.00
N THR A 231 11.32 9.54 -2.38
CA THR A 231 10.82 8.78 -1.24
C THR A 231 10.42 7.35 -1.61
N CYS A 232 9.85 7.14 -2.80
CA CYS A 232 9.63 5.80 -3.35
C CYS A 232 10.95 5.07 -3.60
N THR A 233 11.97 5.76 -4.13
CA THR A 233 13.31 5.16 -4.35
C THR A 233 13.90 4.65 -3.05
N TRP A 234 13.87 5.45 -1.98
CA TRP A 234 14.32 5.05 -0.66
C TRP A 234 13.50 3.89 -0.07
N ALA A 235 12.18 3.91 -0.23
CA ALA A 235 11.33 2.77 0.15
C ALA A 235 11.72 1.49 -0.61
N ASN A 236 12.03 1.57 -1.90
CA ASN A 236 12.49 0.41 -2.68
C ASN A 236 13.88 -0.08 -2.27
N VAL A 237 14.80 0.82 -1.87
CA VAL A 237 16.09 0.42 -1.26
C VAL A 237 15.85 -0.40 0.01
N LEU A 238 14.97 0.09 0.88
CA LEU A 238 14.59 -0.63 2.10
C LEU A 238 13.96 -1.99 1.77
N ILE A 239 13.03 -2.06 0.80
CA ILE A 239 12.39 -3.31 0.38
C ILE A 239 13.44 -4.36 0.00
N VAL A 240 14.36 -4.00 -0.89
CA VAL A 240 15.38 -4.94 -1.40
C VAL A 240 16.32 -5.40 -0.28
N ALA A 241 16.60 -4.55 0.70
CA ALA A 241 17.47 -4.89 1.82
C ALA A 241 16.76 -5.64 2.97
N SER A 242 15.48 -5.38 3.23
CA SER A 242 14.75 -5.92 4.40
C SER A 242 13.93 -7.17 4.11
N PHE A 243 13.27 -7.27 2.95
CA PHE A 243 12.39 -8.41 2.64
C PHE A 243 13.08 -9.77 2.64
N PRO A 244 14.35 -9.91 2.17
CA PRO A 244 15.06 -11.17 2.28
C PRO A 244 15.13 -11.72 3.71
N ILE A 245 15.16 -10.83 4.72
CA ILE A 245 15.16 -11.22 6.15
C ILE A 245 13.82 -11.88 6.51
N LEU A 246 12.69 -11.30 6.10
CA LEU A 246 11.37 -11.92 6.32
C LEU A 246 11.26 -13.26 5.59
N THR A 247 11.66 -13.31 4.31
CA THR A 247 11.66 -14.53 3.50
C THR A 247 12.44 -15.65 4.16
N ALA A 248 13.63 -15.37 4.70
CA ALA A 248 14.44 -16.33 5.44
C ALA A 248 13.80 -16.72 6.77
N THR A 249 13.27 -15.75 7.53
CA THR A 249 12.65 -16.00 8.84
C THR A 249 11.43 -16.92 8.74
N LEU A 250 10.55 -16.66 7.77
CA LEU A 250 9.37 -17.50 7.52
C LEU A 250 9.76 -18.86 6.94
N ALA A 251 10.79 -18.93 6.09
CA ALA A 251 11.31 -20.21 5.61
C ALA A 251 11.87 -21.06 6.76
N LEU A 252 12.64 -20.48 7.68
CA LEU A 252 13.14 -21.16 8.87
C LEU A 252 12.00 -21.63 9.78
N LEU A 253 10.98 -20.80 10.00
CA LEU A 253 9.79 -21.19 10.76
C LEU A 253 9.00 -22.32 10.06
N THR A 254 8.99 -22.33 8.72
CA THR A 254 8.40 -23.42 7.93
C THR A 254 9.18 -24.71 8.15
N LEU A 255 10.51 -24.67 8.15
CA LEU A 255 11.34 -25.86 8.41
C LEU A 255 11.08 -26.43 9.81
N ASP A 256 10.99 -25.58 10.83
CA ASP A 256 10.63 -26.01 12.20
C ASP A 256 9.26 -26.69 12.22
N ARG A 257 8.29 -26.22 11.43
CA ARG A 257 6.92 -26.79 11.39
C ARG A 257 6.77 -27.99 10.45
N TYR A 258 7.53 -28.10 9.37
CA TYR A 258 7.29 -29.10 8.31
C TYR A 258 8.31 -30.23 8.32
N MET A 259 9.53 -29.96 8.78
CA MET A 259 10.67 -30.86 8.64
C MET A 259 11.35 -31.17 9.98
N ASP A 260 10.72 -30.81 11.10
CA ASP A 260 11.21 -31.05 12.47
C ASP A 260 12.61 -30.44 12.71
N PHE A 261 12.82 -29.24 12.18
CA PHE A 261 14.00 -28.45 12.53
C PHE A 261 13.81 -27.82 13.92
N HIS A 262 14.93 -27.47 14.56
CA HIS A 262 14.96 -26.93 15.91
C HIS A 262 15.64 -25.55 15.95
N ILE A 263 15.23 -24.63 15.07
CA ILE A 263 15.83 -23.29 14.99
C ILE A 263 15.26 -22.38 16.08
N PHE A 264 13.94 -22.32 16.22
CA PHE A 264 13.22 -21.44 17.16
C PHE A 264 12.47 -22.20 18.25
N THR A 265 12.64 -23.53 18.32
CA THR A 265 12.05 -24.38 19.36
C THR A 265 12.67 -24.11 20.73
N ASN A 266 11.98 -24.52 21.81
CA ASN A 266 12.54 -24.46 23.17
C ASN A 266 13.47 -25.63 23.48
N GLU A 267 13.39 -26.70 22.70
CA GLU A 267 14.12 -27.95 22.90
C GLU A 267 15.26 -28.07 21.88
N LEU A 268 16.16 -29.02 22.12
CA LEU A 268 17.22 -29.44 21.21
C LEU A 268 18.15 -28.31 20.72
N GLY A 269 18.30 -27.26 21.53
CA GLY A 269 19.21 -26.14 21.27
C GLY A 269 18.62 -24.97 20.48
N GLY A 270 17.33 -25.01 20.15
CA GLY A 270 16.63 -23.90 19.49
C GLY A 270 16.54 -22.64 20.36
N ASN A 271 16.33 -21.48 19.71
CA ASN A 271 16.22 -20.19 20.40
C ASN A 271 15.06 -19.34 19.87
N PRO A 272 13.93 -19.24 20.58
CA PRO A 272 12.78 -18.45 20.14
C PRO A 272 13.07 -16.94 20.08
N MET A 273 14.01 -16.42 20.88
CA MET A 273 14.37 -15.00 20.86
C MET A 273 15.06 -14.61 19.54
N MET A 274 15.72 -15.57 18.86
CA MET A 274 16.32 -15.31 17.55
C MET A 274 15.27 -14.95 16.50
N TYR A 275 14.10 -15.60 16.54
CA TYR A 275 12.98 -15.23 15.66
C TYR A 275 12.57 -13.78 15.87
N VAL A 276 12.40 -13.36 17.13
CA VAL A 276 11.98 -11.99 17.47
C VAL A 276 12.99 -10.98 16.93
N ASN A 277 14.30 -11.26 17.09
CA ASN A 277 15.35 -10.43 16.53
C ASN A 277 15.27 -10.33 14.99
N LEU A 278 15.19 -11.47 14.29
CA LEU A 278 15.14 -11.52 12.82
C LEU A 278 13.87 -10.85 12.26
N PHE A 279 12.72 -11.14 12.86
CA PHE A 279 11.45 -10.56 12.42
C PHE A 279 11.50 -9.04 12.54
N TRP A 280 11.96 -8.48 13.66
CA TRP A 280 12.01 -7.03 13.81
C TRP A 280 13.11 -6.36 13.00
N ALA A 281 14.20 -7.06 12.68
CA ALA A 281 15.19 -6.60 11.72
C ALA A 281 14.59 -6.36 10.31
N TRP A 282 13.50 -7.05 9.96
CA TRP A 282 12.63 -6.69 8.83
C TRP A 282 11.54 -5.68 9.21
N GLY A 283 10.84 -5.93 10.31
CA GLY A 283 9.58 -5.29 10.65
C GLY A 283 9.70 -3.81 10.98
N HIS A 284 10.85 -3.37 11.51
CA HIS A 284 11.08 -1.94 11.71
C HIS A 284 11.40 -1.20 10.40
N PRO A 285 12.30 -1.67 9.52
CA PRO A 285 12.40 -1.12 8.16
C PRO A 285 11.07 -1.08 7.40
N GLU A 286 10.20 -2.08 7.58
CA GLU A 286 8.88 -2.14 6.94
C GLU A 286 8.00 -0.93 7.29
N VAL A 287 7.99 -0.47 8.54
CA VAL A 287 7.18 0.71 8.88
C VAL A 287 7.68 1.98 8.19
N TYR A 288 8.98 2.05 7.86
CA TYR A 288 9.53 3.14 7.06
C TYR A 288 9.23 3.00 5.57
N ILE A 289 9.18 1.78 5.04
CA ILE A 289 8.71 1.49 3.68
C ILE A 289 7.31 2.07 3.47
N LEU A 290 6.43 1.97 4.48
CA LEU A 290 5.09 2.53 4.44
C LEU A 290 5.09 4.07 4.51
N ILE A 291 5.82 4.65 5.45
CA ILE A 291 5.69 6.10 5.71
C ILE A 291 6.41 6.97 4.67
N LEU A 292 7.52 6.49 4.08
CA LEU A 292 8.33 7.29 3.16
C LEU A 292 7.52 7.73 1.91
N PRO A 293 6.83 6.83 1.17
CA PRO A 293 5.99 7.23 0.05
C PRO A 293 4.87 8.21 0.44
N ALA A 294 4.26 8.04 1.62
CA ALA A 294 3.26 8.96 2.13
C ALA A 294 3.85 10.37 2.33
N PHE A 295 5.06 10.49 2.89
CA PHE A 295 5.77 11.77 2.97
C PHE A 295 6.02 12.41 1.60
N GLY A 296 6.33 11.61 0.58
CA GLY A 296 6.44 12.08 -0.79
C GLY A 296 5.14 12.68 -1.30
N ILE A 297 4.03 11.98 -1.11
CA ILE A 297 2.68 12.44 -1.53
C ILE A 297 2.33 13.76 -0.85
N PHE A 298 2.53 13.87 0.48
CA PHE A 298 2.25 15.10 1.21
C PHE A 298 3.07 16.28 0.68
N SER A 299 4.34 16.06 0.34
CA SER A 299 5.18 17.10 -0.26
C SER A 299 4.65 17.58 -1.62
N GLU A 300 4.27 16.67 -2.52
CA GLU A 300 3.71 17.02 -3.84
C GLU A 300 2.38 17.77 -3.71
N VAL A 301 1.49 17.30 -2.81
CA VAL A 301 0.19 17.93 -2.54
C VAL A 301 0.39 19.34 -1.98
N ILE A 302 1.23 19.52 -0.96
CA ILE A 302 1.45 20.85 -0.37
C ILE A 302 2.12 21.80 -1.35
N SER A 303 3.12 21.34 -2.12
CA SER A 303 3.76 22.18 -3.14
C SER A 303 2.72 22.66 -4.17
N THR A 304 1.95 21.72 -4.73
CA THR A 304 0.92 22.00 -5.75
C THR A 304 -0.18 22.94 -5.26
N PHE A 305 -0.74 22.71 -4.07
CA PHE A 305 -1.89 23.48 -3.60
C PHE A 305 -1.50 24.79 -2.89
N THR A 306 -0.22 25.02 -2.62
CA THR A 306 0.29 26.33 -2.19
C THR A 306 0.79 27.20 -3.35
N GLY A 307 1.02 26.58 -4.53
CA GLY A 307 1.53 27.25 -5.72
C GLY A 307 3.00 27.67 -5.58
N LYS A 308 3.77 26.93 -4.78
CA LYS A 308 5.16 27.22 -4.46
C LYS A 308 6.03 25.98 -4.66
N LYS A 309 7.29 26.20 -5.02
CA LYS A 309 8.33 25.17 -4.96
C LYS A 309 8.47 24.65 -3.53
N LEU A 310 8.75 23.36 -3.40
CA LEU A 310 8.97 22.72 -2.11
C LEU A 310 10.16 23.34 -1.37
N PHE A 311 9.93 23.79 -0.14
CA PHE A 311 11.01 24.34 0.69
C PHE A 311 11.97 23.22 1.11
N GLY A 312 13.27 23.43 0.89
CA GLY A 312 14.30 22.50 1.36
C GLY A 312 14.32 21.14 0.64
N HIS A 313 14.11 21.10 -0.68
CA HIS A 313 14.12 19.86 -1.48
C HIS A 313 15.31 18.93 -1.14
N HIS A 314 16.53 19.44 -1.21
CA HIS A 314 17.74 18.64 -0.92
C HIS A 314 17.75 18.12 0.53
N SER A 315 17.35 18.96 1.49
CA SER A 315 17.23 18.58 2.90
C SER A 315 16.23 17.44 3.09
N MET A 316 15.09 17.47 2.39
CA MET A 316 14.12 16.37 2.42
C MET A 316 14.66 15.07 1.81
N VAL A 317 15.44 15.14 0.73
CA VAL A 317 16.08 13.96 0.13
C VAL A 317 17.07 13.33 1.11
N TYR A 318 17.97 14.14 1.68
CA TYR A 318 18.93 13.65 2.68
C TYR A 318 18.26 13.12 3.95
N ALA A 319 17.20 13.77 4.43
CA ALA A 319 16.42 13.30 5.57
C ALA A 319 15.78 11.92 5.30
N SER A 320 15.27 11.70 4.08
CA SER A 320 14.70 10.40 3.67
C SER A 320 15.78 9.31 3.61
N GLY A 321 16.98 9.64 3.12
CA GLY A 321 18.12 8.73 3.12
C GLY A 321 18.61 8.39 4.52
N ALA A 322 18.69 9.39 5.41
CA ALA A 322 19.05 9.17 6.80
C ALA A 322 18.08 8.22 7.50
N ILE A 323 16.76 8.40 7.30
CA ILE A 323 15.73 7.47 7.82
C ILE A 323 15.97 6.05 7.29
N SER A 324 16.26 5.92 6.00
CA SER A 324 16.45 4.60 5.36
C SER A 324 17.67 3.86 5.92
N ILE A 325 18.77 4.57 6.15
CA ILE A 325 19.99 3.97 6.72
C ILE A 325 19.78 3.65 8.21
N LEU A 326 19.27 4.61 8.98
CA LEU A 326 19.04 4.43 10.42
C LEU A 326 17.96 3.40 10.73
N GLY A 327 17.03 3.16 9.81
CA GLY A 327 15.98 2.15 9.95
C GLY A 327 16.53 0.73 10.16
N PHE A 328 17.74 0.46 9.66
CA PHE A 328 18.48 -0.77 9.91
C PHE A 328 19.35 -0.74 11.16
N MET A 329 19.15 0.21 12.08
CA MET A 329 19.96 0.35 13.31
C MET A 329 19.13 0.47 14.59
N VAL A 330 17.80 0.27 14.50
CA VAL A 330 16.88 0.59 15.61
C VAL A 330 15.93 -0.53 16.01
N TRP A 331 15.92 -1.65 15.29
CA TRP A 331 14.89 -2.69 15.44
C TRP A 331 14.76 -3.29 16.84
N LEU A 332 15.82 -3.29 17.65
CA LEU A 332 15.82 -3.83 19.01
C LEU A 332 14.85 -3.11 19.95
N HIS A 333 14.45 -1.86 19.66
CA HIS A 333 13.48 -1.17 20.52
C HIS A 333 12.13 -1.87 20.62
N HIS A 334 11.82 -2.81 19.72
CA HIS A 334 10.57 -3.59 19.78
C HIS A 334 10.60 -4.67 20.86
N PHE A 335 11.75 -4.88 21.51
CA PHE A 335 11.95 -5.94 22.48
C PHE A 335 12.95 -5.56 23.59
N PHE A 336 12.96 -4.30 24.02
CA PHE A 336 13.77 -3.85 25.17
C PHE A 336 13.55 -4.70 26.43
N THR A 337 12.36 -5.26 26.58
CA THR A 337 11.91 -6.11 27.69
C THR A 337 12.42 -7.55 27.66
N MET A 338 13.15 -7.99 26.62
CA MET A 338 13.69 -9.35 26.52
C MET A 338 15.05 -9.56 27.22
N GLY A 339 15.44 -8.64 28.12
CA GLY A 339 16.60 -8.85 28.99
C GLY A 339 17.97 -8.59 28.33
N SER A 340 18.02 -7.83 27.25
CA SER A 340 19.29 -7.32 26.70
C SER A 340 20.03 -6.45 27.73
N GLY A 341 21.37 -6.41 27.66
CA GLY A 341 22.18 -5.61 28.57
C GLY A 341 21.88 -4.11 28.49
N ALA A 342 22.08 -3.38 29.58
CA ALA A 342 21.76 -1.95 29.68
C ALA A 342 22.42 -1.10 28.58
N SER A 343 23.67 -1.39 28.22
CA SER A 343 24.39 -0.70 27.15
C SER A 343 23.75 -0.89 25.78
N VAL A 344 23.22 -2.10 25.50
CA VAL A 344 22.53 -2.40 24.23
C VAL A 344 21.22 -1.64 24.17
N ASN A 345 20.41 -1.69 25.24
CA ASN A 345 19.16 -0.94 25.31
C ASN A 345 19.39 0.57 25.18
N ALA A 346 20.43 1.12 25.83
CA ALA A 346 20.78 2.52 25.72
C ALA A 346 21.20 2.92 24.30
N PHE A 347 22.02 2.10 23.62
CA PHE A 347 22.42 2.36 22.22
C PHE A 347 21.22 2.41 21.28
N PHE A 348 20.36 1.39 21.32
CA PHE A 348 19.19 1.33 20.44
C PHE A 348 18.14 2.38 20.79
N GLY A 349 17.99 2.74 22.08
CA GLY A 349 17.14 3.86 22.50
C GLY A 349 17.63 5.20 21.93
N LEU A 350 18.93 5.49 22.06
CA LEU A 350 19.54 6.71 21.49
C LEU A 350 19.43 6.75 19.96
N ALA A 351 19.74 5.64 19.28
CA ALA A 351 19.62 5.53 17.83
C ALA A 351 18.17 5.77 17.36
N THR A 352 17.19 5.25 18.09
CA THR A 352 15.76 5.46 17.79
C THR A 352 15.36 6.93 17.97
N MET A 353 15.82 7.59 19.04
CA MET A 353 15.56 9.01 19.24
C MET A 353 16.18 9.88 18.14
N LEU A 354 17.35 9.52 17.59
CA LEU A 354 17.98 10.25 16.49
C LEU A 354 17.13 10.27 15.20
N ILE A 355 16.32 9.23 14.94
CA ILE A 355 15.43 9.19 13.77
C ILE A 355 14.33 10.27 13.81
N SER A 356 14.00 10.76 15.01
CA SER A 356 13.03 11.86 15.15
C SER A 356 13.51 13.16 14.49
N ILE A 357 14.83 13.38 14.39
CA ILE A 357 15.41 14.61 13.84
C ILE A 357 15.13 14.74 12.32
N PRO A 358 15.51 13.77 11.45
CA PRO A 358 15.14 13.82 10.03
C PRO A 358 13.64 13.99 9.78
N THR A 359 12.83 13.34 10.61
CA THR A 359 11.37 13.40 10.52
C THR A 359 10.83 14.79 10.90
N GLY A 360 11.36 15.39 11.97
CA GLY A 360 11.04 16.75 12.38
C GLY A 360 11.40 17.78 11.31
N VAL A 361 12.58 17.67 10.70
CA VAL A 361 13.01 18.56 9.60
C VAL A 361 11.99 18.56 8.45
N LYS A 362 11.42 17.40 8.10
CA LYS A 362 10.37 17.32 7.07
C LYS A 362 9.09 18.07 7.47
N LEU A 363 8.63 17.93 8.71
CA LEU A 363 7.47 18.69 9.22
C LEU A 363 7.67 20.21 9.10
N PHE A 364 8.84 20.71 9.48
CA PHE A 364 9.16 22.13 9.34
C PHE A 364 9.25 22.57 7.88
N ASN A 365 9.85 21.76 7.01
CA ASN A 365 9.93 22.08 5.58
C ASN A 365 8.53 22.16 4.94
N TRP A 366 7.58 21.30 5.32
CA TRP A 366 6.17 21.45 4.86
C TRP A 366 5.54 22.74 5.38
N LEU A 367 5.73 23.10 6.66
CA LEU A 367 5.25 24.37 7.21
C LEU A 367 5.81 25.58 6.46
N PHE A 368 7.12 25.59 6.16
CA PHE A 368 7.75 26.66 5.39
C PHE A 368 7.37 26.67 3.90
N THR A 369 6.95 25.53 3.36
CA THR A 369 6.36 25.47 2.02
C THR A 369 5.02 26.21 2.02
N ILE A 370 4.16 25.97 3.03
CA ILE A 370 2.88 26.67 3.23
C ILE A 370 3.08 28.15 3.52
N TYR A 371 4.07 28.52 4.33
CA TYR A 371 4.38 29.90 4.68
C TYR A 371 4.58 30.78 3.43
N GLN A 372 3.91 31.94 3.36
CA GLN A 372 3.90 32.83 2.18
C GLN A 372 3.36 32.19 0.87
N GLY A 373 2.73 31.02 0.94
CA GLY A 373 1.99 30.41 -0.18
C GLY A 373 0.52 30.83 -0.22
N ARG A 374 -0.18 30.43 -1.29
CA ARG A 374 -1.64 30.59 -1.41
C ARG A 374 -2.32 29.24 -1.31
N LEU A 375 -2.61 28.81 -0.09
CA LEU A 375 -3.18 27.48 0.17
C LEU A 375 -4.63 27.36 -0.31
N ARG A 376 -4.88 26.42 -1.22
CA ARG A 376 -6.23 26.04 -1.65
C ARG A 376 -6.75 24.90 -0.77
N PHE A 377 -7.82 25.14 -0.01
CA PHE A 377 -8.40 24.15 0.92
C PHE A 377 -9.24 23.08 0.21
N THR A 378 -8.56 22.15 -0.46
CA THR A 378 -9.16 20.96 -1.07
C THR A 378 -9.10 19.74 -0.15
N SER A 379 -9.83 18.66 -0.47
CA SER A 379 -9.83 17.41 0.30
C SER A 379 -8.42 16.87 0.53
N GLN A 380 -7.56 16.86 -0.51
CA GLN A 380 -6.18 16.36 -0.42
C GLN A 380 -5.33 17.18 0.59
N VAL A 381 -5.54 18.50 0.61
CA VAL A 381 -4.87 19.39 1.56
C VAL A 381 -5.36 19.15 2.98
N LEU A 382 -6.66 18.92 3.19
CA LEU A 382 -7.19 18.61 4.51
C LEU A 382 -6.56 17.34 5.08
N TRP A 383 -6.47 16.26 4.29
CA TRP A 383 -5.75 15.05 4.68
C TRP A 383 -4.29 15.34 5.07
N THR A 384 -3.61 16.22 4.35
CA THR A 384 -2.22 16.59 4.64
C THR A 384 -2.08 17.42 5.91
N LEU A 385 -2.98 18.39 6.16
CA LEU A 385 -2.99 19.17 7.39
C LEU A 385 -3.34 18.29 8.59
N GLY A 386 -4.30 17.38 8.44
CA GLY A 386 -4.65 16.38 9.45
C GLY A 386 -3.45 15.49 9.77
N PHE A 387 -2.74 15.01 8.76
CA PHE A 387 -1.48 14.29 8.92
C PHE A 387 -0.49 15.06 9.79
N MET A 388 -0.20 16.33 9.47
CA MET A 388 0.83 17.09 10.18
C MET A 388 0.54 17.18 11.69
N VAL A 389 -0.73 17.35 12.07
CA VAL A 389 -1.15 17.40 13.48
C VAL A 389 -1.09 16.01 14.12
N THR A 390 -1.77 15.03 13.52
CA THR A 390 -1.90 13.68 14.05
C THR A 390 -0.54 12.99 14.17
N PHE A 391 0.28 13.09 13.13
CA PHE A 391 1.62 12.50 13.09
C PHE A 391 2.60 13.18 14.04
N ALA A 392 2.48 14.49 14.31
CA ALA A 392 3.29 15.13 15.35
C ALA A 392 3.00 14.54 16.74
N ILE A 393 1.72 14.32 17.07
CA ILE A 393 1.31 13.68 18.32
C ILE A 393 1.81 12.24 18.38
N GLY A 394 1.65 11.48 17.30
CA GLY A 394 2.16 10.10 17.20
C GLY A 394 3.68 10.02 17.32
N GLY A 395 4.40 10.94 16.68
CA GLY A 395 5.86 11.02 16.75
C GLY A 395 6.34 11.30 18.18
N MET A 396 5.69 12.23 18.89
CA MET A 396 6.02 12.52 20.30
C MET A 396 5.86 11.29 21.20
N THR A 397 4.78 10.52 21.04
CA THR A 397 4.58 9.29 21.82
C THR A 397 5.56 8.18 21.44
N GLY A 398 6.03 8.14 20.19
CA GLY A 398 7.07 7.21 19.73
C GLY A 398 8.44 7.52 20.34
N VAL A 399 8.79 8.80 20.44
CA VAL A 399 10.03 9.22 21.13
C VAL A 399 10.00 8.84 22.61
N LEU A 400 8.84 8.90 23.26
CA LEU A 400 8.69 8.39 24.64
C LEU A 400 8.94 6.88 24.73
N LEU A 401 8.40 6.08 23.80
CA LEU A 401 8.63 4.63 23.74
C LEU A 401 10.08 4.26 23.36
N ALA A 402 10.82 5.17 22.73
CA ALA A 402 12.23 4.96 22.44
C ALA A 402 13.11 4.98 23.71
N ILE A 403 12.59 5.43 24.85
CA ILE A 403 13.31 5.46 26.13
C ILE A 403 13.08 4.12 26.84
N PRO A 404 14.09 3.24 27.00
CA PRO A 404 13.89 1.89 27.53
C PRO A 404 13.23 1.86 28.91
N GLY A 405 13.58 2.81 29.78
CA GLY A 405 12.97 2.90 31.12
C GLY A 405 11.47 3.20 31.11
N ALA A 406 10.99 3.96 30.11
CA ALA A 406 9.56 4.20 29.90
C ALA A 406 8.91 3.01 29.18
N ASP A 407 9.60 2.42 28.19
CA ASP A 407 9.11 1.23 27.49
C ASP A 407 8.87 0.08 28.47
N PHE A 408 9.71 -0.14 29.49
CA PHE A 408 9.47 -1.22 30.45
C PHE A 408 8.09 -1.23 31.11
N VAL A 409 7.45 -0.06 31.28
CA VAL A 409 6.10 0.04 31.85
C VAL A 409 5.00 0.21 30.79
N LEU A 410 5.34 0.70 29.59
CA LEU A 410 4.39 0.90 28.49
C LEU A 410 4.36 -0.26 27.50
N HIS A 411 5.35 -1.14 27.52
CA HIS A 411 5.52 -2.23 26.57
C HIS A 411 4.29 -3.13 26.57
N ASN A 412 3.74 -3.40 25.38
CA ASN A 412 2.52 -4.16 25.17
C ASN A 412 1.25 -3.64 25.88
N SER A 413 1.26 -2.44 26.46
CA SER A 413 0.03 -1.77 26.89
C SER A 413 -0.74 -1.21 25.68
N LEU A 414 -1.97 -0.74 25.91
CA LEU A 414 -2.72 -0.03 24.87
C LEU A 414 -2.03 1.27 24.40
N PHE A 415 -1.04 1.78 25.14
CA PHE A 415 -0.25 2.95 24.73
C PHE A 415 0.51 2.67 23.42
N VAL A 416 1.09 1.47 23.27
CA VAL A 416 1.81 1.07 22.04
C VAL A 416 0.84 0.98 20.87
N ILE A 417 -0.36 0.44 21.09
CA ILE A 417 -1.41 0.37 20.06
C ILE A 417 -1.82 1.79 19.65
N ALA A 418 -2.05 2.67 20.63
CA ALA A 418 -2.42 4.07 20.38
C ALA A 418 -1.35 4.80 19.58
N HIS A 419 -0.07 4.67 19.97
CA HIS A 419 1.06 5.23 19.26
C HIS A 419 1.14 4.76 17.81
N PHE A 420 1.16 3.44 17.61
CA PHE A 420 1.34 2.86 16.27
C PHE A 420 0.17 3.20 15.32
N HIS A 421 -1.07 3.16 15.82
CA HIS A 421 -2.22 3.56 14.99
C HIS A 421 -2.19 5.05 14.67
N ASN A 422 -1.66 5.89 15.57
CA ASN A 422 -1.50 7.32 15.32
C ASN A 422 -0.57 7.60 14.15
N VAL A 423 0.59 6.93 14.11
CA VAL A 423 1.56 7.12 13.03
C VAL A 423 1.17 6.42 11.72
N ILE A 424 0.51 5.25 11.77
CA ILE A 424 0.08 4.53 10.55
C ILE A 424 -1.18 5.14 9.94
N ILE A 425 -2.22 5.41 10.74
CA ILE A 425 -3.46 5.99 10.19
C ILE A 425 -3.20 7.45 9.80
N GLY A 426 -2.67 8.24 10.74
CA GLY A 426 -2.39 9.66 10.50
C GLY A 426 -1.30 9.90 9.46
N GLY A 427 -0.29 9.03 9.38
CA GLY A 427 0.80 9.11 8.43
C GLY A 427 0.50 8.43 7.10
N ALA A 428 0.48 7.09 7.10
CA ALA A 428 0.38 6.30 5.87
C ALA A 428 -1.03 6.39 5.26
N VAL A 429 -2.09 6.03 5.99
CA VAL A 429 -3.45 5.95 5.43
C VAL A 429 -3.95 7.31 4.94
N PHE A 430 -3.78 8.38 5.73
CA PHE A 430 -4.14 9.73 5.30
C PHE A 430 -3.35 10.17 4.06
N GLY A 431 -2.06 9.81 3.97
CA GLY A 431 -1.22 10.10 2.81
C GLY A 431 -1.69 9.35 1.57
N TYR A 432 -2.07 8.09 1.71
CA TYR A 432 -2.57 7.28 0.61
C TYR A 432 -3.93 7.75 0.12
N ILE A 433 -4.83 8.18 1.02
CA ILE A 433 -6.12 8.78 0.63
C ILE A 433 -5.89 10.16 -0.03
N ALA A 434 -4.94 10.96 0.46
CA ALA A 434 -4.55 12.21 -0.19
C ALA A 434 -4.01 11.95 -1.62
N GLY A 435 -3.14 10.96 -1.78
CA GLY A 435 -2.59 10.54 -3.06
C GLY A 435 -3.64 9.95 -4.00
N PHE A 436 -4.56 9.15 -3.47
CA PHE A 436 -5.72 8.63 -4.19
C PHE A 436 -6.52 9.78 -4.79
N ALA A 437 -6.92 10.76 -3.96
CA ALA A 437 -7.69 11.90 -4.44
C ALA A 437 -6.87 12.87 -5.32
N PHE A 438 -5.55 12.93 -5.17
CA PHE A 438 -4.66 13.76 -5.99
C PHE A 438 -4.50 13.18 -7.40
N TYR A 439 -4.16 11.90 -7.51
CA TYR A 439 -3.91 11.21 -8.79
C TYR A 439 -5.16 10.58 -9.42
N PHE A 440 -6.33 10.60 -8.77
CA PHE A 440 -7.58 10.08 -9.34
C PHE A 440 -7.90 10.60 -10.74
N PRO A 441 -7.80 11.92 -11.03
CA PRO A 441 -8.06 12.43 -12.38
C PRO A 441 -7.05 11.94 -13.40
N LYS A 442 -5.81 11.68 -12.99
CA LYS A 442 -4.78 11.14 -13.87
C LYS A 442 -5.09 9.69 -14.26
N ALA A 443 -5.66 8.89 -13.37
CA ALA A 443 -6.06 7.51 -13.68
C ALA A 443 -7.35 7.41 -14.50
N PHE A 444 -8.36 8.24 -14.20
CA PHE A 444 -9.71 8.06 -14.74
C PHE A 444 -10.26 9.22 -15.60
N GLY A 445 -9.56 10.35 -15.68
CA GLY A 445 -9.95 11.50 -16.50
C GLY A 445 -10.99 12.45 -15.87
N PHE A 446 -11.38 12.24 -14.61
CA PHE A 446 -12.32 13.12 -13.89
C PHE A 446 -11.96 13.25 -12.40
N LYS A 447 -12.41 14.33 -11.77
CA LYS A 447 -12.17 14.63 -10.35
C LYS A 447 -13.18 13.94 -9.44
N LEU A 448 -12.75 13.62 -8.23
CA LEU A 448 -13.64 13.15 -7.17
C LEU A 448 -14.52 14.29 -6.63
N HIS A 449 -15.70 13.94 -6.17
CA HIS A 449 -16.65 14.88 -5.57
C HIS A 449 -16.11 15.45 -4.26
N GLU A 450 -15.94 16.76 -4.21
CA GLU A 450 -15.22 17.44 -3.13
C GLU A 450 -16.00 17.45 -1.79
N GLY A 451 -17.32 17.64 -1.80
CA GLY A 451 -18.13 17.68 -0.57
C GLY A 451 -18.04 16.38 0.26
N TRP A 452 -18.26 15.23 -0.38
CA TRP A 452 -18.10 13.92 0.24
C TRP A 452 -16.66 13.60 0.65
N GLY A 453 -15.65 14.11 -0.08
CA GLY A 453 -14.24 13.98 0.31
C GLY A 453 -13.93 14.72 1.62
N LYS A 454 -14.45 15.94 1.77
CA LYS A 454 -14.34 16.71 3.03
C LYS A 454 -15.13 16.06 4.17
N ALA A 455 -16.31 15.52 3.89
CA ALA A 455 -17.09 14.78 4.89
C ALA A 455 -16.33 13.54 5.38
N ALA A 456 -15.77 12.74 4.46
CA ALA A 456 -14.94 11.59 4.79
C ALA A 456 -13.76 12.01 5.68
N PHE A 457 -13.02 13.05 5.31
CA PHE A 457 -11.92 13.59 6.12
C PHE A 457 -12.37 13.91 7.55
N TRP A 458 -13.44 14.67 7.74
CA TRP A 458 -13.87 15.10 9.07
C TRP A 458 -14.29 13.93 9.95
N PHE A 459 -15.02 12.96 9.41
CA PHE A 459 -15.38 11.74 10.16
C PHE A 459 -14.16 10.88 10.50
N TRP A 460 -13.21 10.76 9.57
CA TRP A 460 -11.97 10.02 9.80
C TRP A 460 -11.11 10.66 10.89
N ILE A 461 -10.82 11.96 10.79
CA ILE A 461 -9.93 12.63 11.76
C ILE A 461 -10.58 12.69 13.14
N THR A 462 -11.83 13.11 13.24
CA THR A 462 -12.53 13.18 14.54
C THR A 462 -12.74 11.80 15.14
N GLY A 463 -13.19 10.83 14.34
CA GLY A 463 -13.32 9.44 14.75
C GLY A 463 -12.00 8.83 15.20
N PHE A 464 -10.90 9.13 14.51
CA PHE A 464 -9.55 8.69 14.92
C PHE A 464 -9.17 9.20 16.31
N PHE A 465 -9.31 10.50 16.57
CA PHE A 465 -8.97 11.06 17.88
C PHE A 465 -9.86 10.46 18.98
N VAL A 466 -11.16 10.35 18.74
CA VAL A 466 -12.10 9.77 19.70
C VAL A 466 -11.85 8.27 19.91
N ALA A 467 -11.41 7.53 18.89
CA ALA A 467 -11.12 6.10 18.99
C ALA A 467 -9.82 5.78 19.72
N PHE A 468 -8.75 6.55 19.45
CA PHE A 468 -7.39 6.18 19.86
C PHE A 468 -6.83 7.02 21.01
N MET A 469 -7.28 8.26 21.24
CA MET A 469 -6.83 9.04 22.40
C MET A 469 -7.18 8.39 23.75
N PRO A 470 -8.37 7.78 23.93
CA PRO A 470 -8.68 7.03 25.16
C PRO A 470 -7.70 5.87 25.42
N LEU A 471 -7.07 5.32 24.38
CA LEU A 471 -6.17 4.18 24.51
C LEU A 471 -4.81 4.57 25.08
N TYR A 472 -4.36 5.82 24.90
CA TYR A 472 -3.19 6.33 25.61
C TYR A 472 -3.45 6.33 27.12
N VAL A 473 -4.63 6.79 27.54
CA VAL A 473 -5.05 6.81 28.95
C VAL A 473 -5.16 5.38 29.49
N LEU A 474 -5.86 4.49 28.78
CA LEU A 474 -5.95 3.08 29.17
C LEU A 474 -4.58 2.39 29.26
N GLY A 475 -3.66 2.73 28.37
CA GLY A 475 -2.28 2.25 28.42
C GLY A 475 -1.56 2.67 29.69
N PHE A 476 -1.73 3.92 30.15
CA PHE A 476 -1.21 4.38 31.44
C PHE A 476 -1.92 3.75 32.65
N MET A 477 -3.20 3.42 32.51
CA MET A 477 -3.99 2.71 33.55
C MET A 477 -3.69 1.20 33.61
N GLY A 478 -2.77 0.69 32.78
CA GLY A 478 -2.31 -0.70 32.81
C GLY A 478 -3.12 -1.68 31.95
N MET A 479 -4.04 -1.22 31.10
CA MET A 479 -4.74 -2.12 30.18
C MET A 479 -3.75 -2.62 29.10
N THR A 480 -3.60 -3.94 29.03
CA THR A 480 -2.70 -4.59 28.07
C THR A 480 -3.40 -4.91 26.75
N ARG A 481 -2.61 -5.10 25.70
CA ARG A 481 -3.13 -5.48 24.39
C ARG A 481 -3.66 -6.92 24.37
N ARG A 482 -4.52 -7.21 23.39
CA ARG A 482 -5.02 -8.57 23.04
C ARG A 482 -5.85 -9.24 24.14
N LEU A 483 -6.39 -8.48 25.09
CA LEU A 483 -7.45 -8.96 25.97
C LEU A 483 -8.76 -8.96 25.18
N ASN A 484 -9.57 -10.02 25.33
CA ASN A 484 -10.89 -10.12 24.69
C ASN A 484 -12.04 -9.73 25.62
N ALA A 485 -11.77 -9.54 26.91
CA ALA A 485 -12.73 -9.13 27.94
C ALA A 485 -12.01 -8.36 29.06
N THR A 486 -12.76 -7.56 29.83
CA THR A 486 -12.25 -6.88 31.02
C THR A 486 -13.26 -6.89 32.16
N THR A 487 -12.77 -7.03 33.38
CA THR A 487 -13.55 -6.90 34.62
C THR A 487 -13.27 -5.60 35.37
N ASN A 488 -12.32 -4.78 34.89
CA ASN A 488 -11.99 -3.51 35.54
C ASN A 488 -13.02 -2.42 35.17
N PRO A 489 -13.82 -1.93 36.14
CA PRO A 489 -14.86 -0.92 35.86
C PRO A 489 -14.30 0.43 35.39
N GLU A 490 -13.07 0.78 35.81
CA GLU A 490 -12.47 2.08 35.46
C GLU A 490 -12.11 2.19 33.97
N TRP A 491 -11.90 1.05 33.29
CA TRP A 491 -11.56 1.04 31.87
C TRP A 491 -12.79 1.19 30.96
N VAL A 492 -13.97 0.81 31.46
CA VAL A 492 -15.21 0.68 30.68
C VAL A 492 -15.61 1.99 29.96
N PRO A 493 -15.59 3.18 30.60
CA PRO A 493 -15.96 4.42 29.92
C PRO A 493 -15.09 4.71 28.70
N TYR A 494 -13.79 4.46 28.79
CA TYR A 494 -12.84 4.70 27.69
C TYR A 494 -13.05 3.71 26.53
N LEU A 495 -13.46 2.47 26.81
CA LEU A 495 -13.79 1.48 25.78
C LEU A 495 -15.06 1.87 24.99
N TYR A 496 -16.08 2.42 25.66
CA TYR A 496 -17.27 2.93 24.98
C TYR A 496 -16.97 4.15 24.10
N VAL A 497 -16.15 5.09 24.60
CA VAL A 497 -15.69 6.24 23.79
C VAL A 497 -14.88 5.74 22.58
N ALA A 498 -13.99 4.77 22.79
CA ALA A 498 -13.21 4.20 21.70
C ALA A 498 -14.09 3.51 20.63
N MET A 499 -15.15 2.82 21.06
CA MET A 499 -16.13 2.21 20.16
C MET A 499 -16.92 3.27 19.38
N PHE A 500 -17.35 4.35 20.03
CA PHE A 500 -18.02 5.46 19.35
C PHE A 500 -17.13 6.10 18.28
N GLY A 501 -15.84 6.30 18.58
CA GLY A 501 -14.86 6.76 17.59
C GLY A 501 -14.71 5.79 16.41
N ALA A 502 -14.74 4.48 16.65
CA ALA A 502 -14.71 3.48 15.58
C ALA A 502 -15.95 3.57 14.67
N VAL A 503 -17.15 3.82 15.23
CA VAL A 503 -18.37 4.06 14.44
C VAL A 503 -18.24 5.32 13.57
N MET A 504 -17.64 6.39 14.10
CA MET A 504 -17.38 7.60 13.30
C MET A 504 -16.45 7.31 12.12
N ILE A 505 -15.41 6.49 12.31
CA ILE A 505 -14.53 6.05 11.20
C ILE A 505 -15.33 5.23 10.18
N ALA A 506 -16.27 4.38 10.61
CA ALA A 506 -17.14 3.62 9.71
C ALA A 506 -17.96 4.55 8.81
N VAL A 507 -18.51 5.62 9.38
CA VAL A 507 -19.21 6.68 8.64
C VAL A 507 -18.26 7.38 7.66
N GLY A 508 -17.01 7.65 8.06
CA GLY A 508 -15.98 8.20 7.18
C GLY A 508 -15.65 7.30 5.98
N ILE A 509 -15.54 5.98 6.18
CA ILE A 509 -15.38 4.99 5.11
C ILE A 509 -16.61 4.99 4.19
N ALA A 510 -17.82 5.01 4.75
CA ALA A 510 -19.05 5.10 3.97
C ALA A 510 -19.09 6.38 3.11
N CYS A 511 -18.70 7.53 3.65
CA CYS A 511 -18.55 8.78 2.89
C CYS A 511 -17.55 8.63 1.74
N GLN A 512 -16.43 7.92 1.92
CA GLN A 512 -15.44 7.66 0.87
C GLN A 512 -16.01 6.78 -0.25
N LEU A 513 -16.82 5.76 0.08
CA LEU A 513 -17.51 4.93 -0.92
C LEU A 513 -18.59 5.71 -1.67
N ILE A 514 -19.37 6.54 -0.97
CA ILE A 514 -20.36 7.44 -1.57
C ILE A 514 -19.67 8.45 -2.49
N GLN A 515 -18.53 9.00 -2.07
CA GLN A 515 -17.71 9.89 -2.90
C GLN A 515 -17.37 9.21 -4.22
N LEU A 516 -16.86 7.98 -4.19
CA LEU A 516 -16.51 7.24 -5.39
C LEU A 516 -17.73 7.00 -6.28
N TYR A 517 -18.84 6.53 -5.70
CA TYR A 517 -20.08 6.27 -6.44
C TYR A 517 -20.62 7.51 -7.15
N VAL A 518 -20.77 8.64 -6.43
CA VAL A 518 -21.29 9.90 -6.99
C VAL A 518 -20.35 10.43 -8.07
N SER A 519 -19.03 10.31 -7.88
CA SER A 519 -18.05 10.76 -8.86
C SER A 519 -18.10 9.93 -10.15
N VAL A 520 -18.26 8.60 -10.06
CA VAL A 520 -18.38 7.72 -11.23
C VAL A 520 -19.70 7.94 -11.96
N ARG A 521 -20.81 8.12 -11.23
CA ARG A 521 -22.13 8.42 -11.79
C ARG A 521 -22.12 9.74 -12.58
N ASP A 522 -21.49 10.77 -12.02
CA ASP A 522 -21.47 12.13 -12.55
C ASP A 522 -20.20 12.43 -13.38
N ARG A 523 -19.48 11.40 -13.84
CA ARG A 523 -18.17 11.54 -14.50
C ARG A 523 -18.19 12.34 -15.80
N ASN A 524 -19.31 12.35 -16.52
CA ASN A 524 -19.46 13.02 -17.81
C ASN A 524 -19.84 14.50 -17.66
N LYS A 525 -19.99 15.01 -16.44
CA LYS A 525 -20.32 16.43 -16.23
C LYS A 525 -19.07 17.29 -16.52
N PRO A 526 -19.20 18.40 -17.27
CA PRO A 526 -18.06 19.25 -17.65
C PRO A 526 -17.21 19.70 -16.46
N GLU A 527 -17.82 20.02 -15.32
CA GLU A 527 -17.11 20.48 -14.12
C GLU A 527 -16.19 19.43 -13.49
N ASN A 528 -16.47 18.14 -13.72
CA ASN A 528 -15.73 17.01 -13.17
C ASN A 528 -14.62 16.55 -14.11
N MET A 529 -14.80 16.70 -15.41
CA MET A 529 -13.85 16.22 -16.41
C MET A 529 -12.52 16.97 -16.35
N CYS A 530 -11.43 16.23 -16.58
CA CYS A 530 -10.08 16.78 -16.71
C CYS A 530 -9.71 16.87 -18.20
N GLU A 531 -10.20 17.90 -18.88
CA GLU A 531 -10.10 18.00 -20.34
C GLU A 531 -8.65 18.17 -20.85
N HIS A 532 -7.81 18.89 -20.10
CA HIS A 532 -6.48 19.31 -20.53
C HIS A 532 -5.32 18.66 -19.76
N GLY A 533 -5.57 17.62 -18.96
CA GLY A 533 -4.51 16.85 -18.29
C GLY A 533 -4.02 17.36 -16.93
N ASP A 534 -4.15 18.67 -16.65
CA ASP A 534 -3.68 19.34 -15.42
C ASP A 534 -4.82 20.00 -14.62
N PRO A 535 -5.58 19.25 -13.81
CA PRO A 535 -6.73 19.81 -13.09
C PRO A 535 -6.32 20.71 -11.91
N TRP A 536 -5.05 20.69 -11.51
CA TRP A 536 -4.57 21.29 -10.27
C TRP A 536 -3.62 22.46 -10.49
N ASN A 537 -3.16 22.73 -11.71
CA ASN A 537 -2.00 23.58 -11.97
C ASN A 537 -0.73 23.06 -11.25
N ALA A 538 -0.45 21.76 -11.39
CA ALA A 538 0.63 21.07 -10.69
C ALA A 538 2.01 21.28 -11.33
N HIS A 539 3.07 20.81 -10.67
CA HIS A 539 4.46 21.18 -10.98
C HIS A 539 5.24 20.19 -11.84
N THR A 540 4.86 18.92 -11.79
CA THR A 540 5.63 17.75 -12.23
C THR A 540 5.14 17.16 -13.56
N LEU A 541 5.96 16.30 -14.19
CA LEU A 541 5.76 15.83 -15.58
C LEU A 541 4.50 15.00 -15.80
N GLU A 542 3.99 14.29 -14.80
CA GLU A 542 2.77 13.50 -14.94
C GLU A 542 1.57 14.36 -15.33
N TRP A 543 1.57 15.64 -14.99
CA TRP A 543 0.51 16.60 -15.32
C TRP A 543 0.64 17.21 -16.71
N SER A 544 1.78 17.01 -17.38
CA SER A 544 1.97 17.44 -18.78
C SER A 544 1.30 16.49 -19.79
N THR A 545 0.91 15.29 -19.36
CA THR A 545 0.19 14.30 -20.18
C THR A 545 -1.32 14.49 -20.12
N SER A 546 -2.06 13.87 -21.05
CA SER A 546 -3.52 13.78 -20.98
C SER A 546 -4.00 13.08 -19.69
N SER A 547 -5.30 13.19 -19.42
CA SER A 547 -5.96 12.51 -18.30
C SER A 547 -7.16 11.74 -18.82
N PRO A 548 -7.12 10.39 -18.90
CA PRO A 548 -5.96 9.52 -18.62
C PRO A 548 -4.82 9.66 -19.66
N PRO A 549 -3.57 9.32 -19.31
CA PRO A 549 -2.44 9.29 -20.24
C PRO A 549 -2.62 8.22 -21.32
N PRO A 550 -2.02 8.39 -22.51
CA PRO A 550 -1.96 7.32 -23.50
C PRO A 550 -1.15 6.13 -22.98
N PHE A 551 -1.32 4.97 -23.59
CA PHE A 551 -0.67 3.73 -23.14
C PHE A 551 0.87 3.81 -23.17
N TYR A 552 1.45 4.66 -24.04
CA TYR A 552 2.89 4.94 -24.13
C TYR A 552 3.39 6.11 -23.26
N ASN A 553 2.52 6.74 -22.46
CA ASN A 553 2.75 7.94 -21.65
C ASN A 553 3.14 9.20 -22.43
N PHE A 554 4.34 9.23 -23.01
CA PHE A 554 4.91 10.36 -23.73
C PHE A 554 5.27 9.95 -25.15
N ALA A 555 4.70 10.63 -26.15
CA ALA A 555 5.02 10.38 -27.55
C ALA A 555 6.50 10.69 -27.83
N VAL A 556 6.96 11.86 -27.36
CA VAL A 556 8.37 12.28 -27.36
C VAL A 556 8.80 12.47 -25.91
N LEU A 557 9.97 11.93 -25.55
CA LEU A 557 10.48 12.02 -24.17
C LEU A 557 10.73 13.49 -23.80
N PRO A 558 10.20 13.97 -22.67
CA PRO A 558 10.35 15.37 -22.26
C PRO A 558 11.79 15.63 -21.82
N LYS A 559 12.41 16.74 -22.23
CA LYS A 559 13.69 17.15 -21.65
C LYS A 559 13.42 17.86 -20.32
N ALA A 560 14.02 17.38 -19.24
CA ALA A 560 13.85 17.98 -17.90
C ALA A 560 15.22 18.16 -17.25
N ASP A 561 15.62 19.40 -17.00
CA ASP A 561 16.91 19.80 -16.41
C ASP A 561 16.77 20.62 -15.10
N VAL A 562 15.53 20.71 -14.61
CA VAL A 562 15.12 21.44 -13.40
C VAL A 562 14.17 20.59 -12.56
N ILE A 563 13.97 20.96 -11.29
CA ILE A 563 13.13 20.21 -10.33
C ILE A 563 11.65 20.19 -10.72
N ASP A 564 11.12 21.33 -11.20
CA ASP A 564 9.69 21.51 -11.53
C ASP A 564 9.51 21.78 -13.04
N PRO A 565 9.82 20.82 -13.91
CA PRO A 565 9.95 21.06 -15.36
C PRO A 565 8.65 21.51 -16.01
N PHE A 566 7.49 21.05 -15.52
CA PHE A 566 6.20 21.44 -16.09
C PHE A 566 5.76 22.84 -15.66
N THR A 567 6.22 23.33 -14.50
CA THR A 567 5.97 24.73 -14.11
C THR A 567 6.75 25.68 -15.01
N GLU A 568 8.04 25.43 -15.19
CA GLU A 568 8.90 26.25 -16.03
C GLU A 568 8.42 26.26 -17.48
N ALA A 569 8.05 25.09 -18.01
CA ALA A 569 7.47 25.00 -19.35
C ALA A 569 6.15 25.79 -19.50
N LYS A 570 5.34 25.90 -18.43
CA LYS A 570 4.12 26.72 -18.43
C LYS A 570 4.44 28.22 -18.41
N GLU A 571 5.44 28.63 -17.65
CA GLU A 571 5.90 30.02 -17.55
C GLU A 571 6.56 30.49 -18.86
N ASP A 572 7.34 29.62 -19.51
CA ASP A 572 8.01 29.87 -20.78
C ASP A 572 7.07 29.76 -22.00
N GLY A 573 5.84 29.31 -21.81
CA GLY A 573 4.86 29.09 -22.89
C GLY A 573 5.20 27.89 -23.81
N THR A 574 6.04 26.96 -23.36
CA THR A 574 6.49 25.78 -24.12
C THR A 574 5.77 24.49 -23.73
N ALA A 575 4.98 24.48 -22.65
CA ALA A 575 4.36 23.30 -22.04
C ALA A 575 3.52 22.41 -22.98
N TYR A 576 2.88 22.99 -23.99
CA TYR A 576 1.94 22.28 -24.87
C TYR A 576 2.35 22.35 -26.34
N LYS A 577 3.65 22.57 -26.61
CA LYS A 577 4.15 22.66 -27.98
C LYS A 577 4.19 21.28 -28.62
N ALA A 578 3.50 21.13 -29.75
CA ALA A 578 3.56 19.90 -30.54
C ALA A 578 4.99 19.68 -31.06
N PRO A 579 5.53 18.45 -31.01
CA PRO A 579 6.82 18.12 -31.59
C PRO A 579 6.77 18.23 -33.11
N ALA A 580 7.93 18.51 -33.73
CA ALA A 580 8.02 18.67 -35.18
C ALA A 580 7.82 17.35 -35.96
N ARG A 581 8.13 16.22 -35.33
CA ARG A 581 7.96 14.88 -35.90
C ARG A 581 7.70 13.86 -34.80
N TYR A 582 6.92 12.83 -35.11
CA TYR A 582 6.76 11.65 -34.27
C TYR A 582 7.57 10.49 -34.84
N GLU A 583 8.02 9.62 -33.96
CA GLU A 583 8.79 8.43 -34.31
C GLU A 583 8.02 7.19 -33.81
N PRO A 584 8.11 6.03 -34.50
CA PRO A 584 7.50 4.79 -34.03
C PRO A 584 7.95 4.44 -32.61
N ILE A 585 7.00 3.98 -31.78
CA ILE A 585 7.26 3.68 -30.37
C ILE A 585 7.23 2.18 -30.14
N HIS A 586 8.31 1.64 -29.59
CA HIS A 586 8.35 0.26 -29.13
C HIS A 586 7.62 0.13 -27.78
N MET A 587 6.73 -0.86 -27.67
CA MET A 587 5.97 -1.17 -26.45
C MET A 587 5.94 -2.68 -26.16
N PRO A 588 5.88 -3.09 -24.89
CA PRO A 588 5.80 -4.50 -24.51
C PRO A 588 4.41 -5.09 -24.81
N ASN A 589 4.37 -6.37 -25.17
CA ASN A 589 3.12 -7.10 -25.36
C ASN A 589 2.49 -7.49 -24.01
N ASN A 590 1.15 -7.62 -24.02
CA ASN A 590 0.43 -8.21 -22.90
C ASN A 590 0.76 -9.70 -22.77
N THR A 591 0.76 -10.20 -21.53
CA THR A 591 1.15 -11.58 -21.23
C THR A 591 0.27 -12.20 -20.15
N ALA A 592 -0.21 -13.42 -20.40
CA ALA A 592 -0.94 -14.20 -19.41
C ALA A 592 -0.04 -14.82 -18.34
N THR A 593 1.28 -14.69 -18.49
CA THR A 593 2.27 -15.41 -17.68
C THR A 593 2.17 -15.05 -16.20
N GLY A 594 2.00 -13.77 -15.87
CA GLY A 594 1.82 -13.34 -14.47
C GLY A 594 0.60 -14.00 -13.82
N VAL A 595 -0.54 -13.99 -14.52
CA VAL A 595 -1.81 -14.59 -14.03
C VAL A 595 -1.66 -16.09 -13.79
N VAL A 596 -1.10 -16.81 -14.78
CA VAL A 596 -0.97 -18.28 -14.72
C VAL A 596 0.00 -18.70 -13.63
N MET A 597 1.17 -18.05 -13.53
CA MET A 597 2.13 -18.32 -12.46
C MET A 597 1.55 -17.99 -11.09
N GLY A 598 0.86 -16.85 -10.94
CA GLY A 598 0.17 -16.51 -9.71
C GLY A 598 -0.87 -17.56 -9.31
N ALA A 599 -1.69 -18.02 -10.24
CA ALA A 599 -2.68 -19.08 -9.98
C ALA A 599 -2.03 -20.41 -9.56
N LEU A 600 -0.99 -20.85 -10.26
CA LEU A 600 -0.25 -22.07 -9.93
C LEU A 600 0.44 -21.98 -8.57
N LEU A 601 0.98 -20.81 -8.22
CA LEU A 601 1.59 -20.57 -6.91
C LEU A 601 0.55 -20.45 -5.78
N THR A 602 -0.65 -19.94 -6.06
CA THR A 602 -1.79 -20.02 -5.11
C THR A 602 -2.16 -21.47 -4.84
N VAL A 603 -2.25 -22.29 -5.89
CA VAL A 603 -2.52 -23.74 -5.76
C VAL A 603 -1.41 -24.43 -4.97
N PHE A 604 -0.15 -24.11 -5.24
CA PHE A 604 0.99 -24.59 -4.46
C PHE A 604 0.88 -24.20 -2.98
N GLY A 605 0.64 -22.93 -2.67
CA GLY A 605 0.50 -22.44 -1.29
C GLY A 605 -0.63 -23.15 -0.55
N PHE A 606 -1.81 -23.24 -1.18
CA PHE A 606 -2.95 -23.98 -0.62
C PHE A 606 -2.63 -25.46 -0.39
N ALA A 607 -1.94 -26.11 -1.34
CA ALA A 607 -1.55 -27.50 -1.23
C ALA A 607 -0.53 -27.72 -0.10
N MET A 608 0.44 -26.81 0.10
CA MET A 608 1.39 -26.88 1.21
C MET A 608 0.68 -26.77 2.56
N ILE A 609 -0.22 -25.79 2.72
CA ILE A 609 -1.00 -25.57 3.95
C ILE A 609 -1.79 -26.83 4.36
N TRP A 610 -2.40 -27.49 3.38
CA TRP A 610 -3.24 -28.67 3.62
C TRP A 610 -2.51 -30.00 3.47
N HIS A 611 -1.18 -30.00 3.30
CA HIS A 611 -0.35 -31.20 3.12
C HIS A 611 -0.79 -32.08 1.91
N ILE A 612 -1.19 -31.45 0.82
CA ILE A 612 -1.56 -32.09 -0.46
C ILE A 612 -0.32 -32.18 -1.36
N TRP A 613 0.61 -33.06 -1.03
CA TRP A 613 1.96 -33.06 -1.62
C TRP A 613 2.00 -33.19 -3.15
N TRP A 614 1.17 -34.06 -3.74
CA TRP A 614 1.14 -34.22 -5.20
C TRP A 614 0.72 -32.91 -5.89
N LEU A 615 -0.23 -32.18 -5.31
CA LEU A 615 -0.71 -30.91 -5.86
C LEU A 615 0.30 -29.79 -5.66
N ALA A 616 1.03 -29.80 -4.54
CA ALA A 616 2.14 -28.88 -4.31
C ALA A 616 3.24 -29.08 -5.37
N ILE A 617 3.63 -30.33 -5.64
CA ILE A 617 4.61 -30.65 -6.69
C ILE A 617 4.10 -30.18 -8.06
N VAL A 618 2.84 -30.46 -8.41
CA VAL A 618 2.25 -30.02 -9.69
C VAL A 618 2.22 -28.49 -9.80
N GLY A 619 1.83 -27.78 -8.74
CA GLY A 619 1.80 -26.31 -8.72
C GLY A 619 3.19 -25.69 -8.89
N LEU A 620 4.21 -26.22 -8.21
CA LEU A 620 5.57 -25.73 -8.30
C LEU A 620 6.21 -26.05 -9.66
N VAL A 621 6.17 -27.32 -10.08
CA VAL A 621 6.72 -27.76 -11.37
C VAL A 621 6.00 -27.05 -12.52
N GLY A 622 4.67 -26.91 -12.45
CA GLY A 622 3.89 -26.16 -13.42
C GLY A 622 4.35 -24.71 -13.54
N THR A 623 4.61 -24.04 -12.41
CA THR A 623 5.15 -22.67 -12.39
C THR A 623 6.51 -22.58 -13.08
N VAL A 624 7.43 -23.51 -12.77
CA VAL A 624 8.78 -23.55 -13.36
C VAL A 624 8.72 -23.84 -14.87
N VAL A 625 7.91 -24.81 -15.29
CA VAL A 625 7.71 -25.14 -16.71
C VAL A 625 7.13 -23.95 -17.45
N TYR A 626 6.08 -23.30 -16.91
CA TYR A 626 5.46 -22.16 -17.56
C TYR A 626 6.41 -20.94 -17.65
N PHE A 627 7.21 -20.70 -16.60
CA PHE A 627 8.27 -19.70 -16.64
C PHE A 627 9.32 -20.02 -17.70
N THR A 628 9.75 -21.28 -17.82
CA THR A 628 10.72 -21.72 -18.84
C THR A 628 10.16 -21.53 -20.25
N ILE A 629 8.87 -21.84 -20.46
CA ILE A 629 8.19 -21.58 -21.73
C ILE A 629 8.17 -20.08 -22.03
N HIS A 630 7.88 -19.23 -21.03
CA HIS A 630 7.91 -17.78 -21.21
C HIS A 630 9.31 -17.27 -21.55
N ALA A 631 10.33 -17.72 -20.84
CA ALA A 631 11.72 -17.34 -21.06
C ALA A 631 12.26 -17.80 -22.43
N ALA A 632 11.71 -18.87 -23.00
CA ALA A 632 12.06 -19.36 -24.33
C ALA A 632 11.30 -18.67 -25.48
N ARG A 633 10.33 -17.79 -25.19
CA ARG A 633 9.60 -17.04 -26.24
C ARG A 633 10.47 -15.91 -26.76
N ASP A 634 10.51 -15.78 -28.09
CA ASP A 634 11.06 -14.61 -28.76
C ASP A 634 9.97 -13.53 -28.90
N ASP A 635 9.58 -12.94 -27.77
CA ASP A 635 8.62 -11.83 -27.71
C ASP A 635 9.37 -10.51 -27.63
N GLN A 636 9.53 -9.88 -28.79
CA GLN A 636 10.19 -8.58 -28.93
C GLN A 636 9.22 -7.41 -28.75
N GLY A 637 8.01 -7.57 -28.19
CA GLY A 637 7.03 -6.49 -28.10
C GLY A 637 6.42 -6.12 -29.47
N TYR A 638 5.89 -4.90 -29.58
CA TYR A 638 5.29 -4.38 -30.80
C TYR A 638 5.66 -2.92 -31.05
N MET A 639 5.57 -2.49 -32.31
CA MET A 639 5.81 -1.10 -32.71
C MET A 639 4.47 -0.38 -32.91
N VAL A 640 4.30 0.74 -32.23
CA VAL A 640 3.19 1.67 -32.43
C VAL A 640 3.53 2.53 -33.65
N PRO A 641 2.72 2.50 -34.71
CA PRO A 641 2.99 3.28 -35.91
C PRO A 641 2.65 4.77 -35.70
N VAL A 642 3.28 5.62 -36.50
CA VAL A 642 3.22 7.09 -36.35
C VAL A 642 1.80 7.64 -36.55
N ASP A 643 1.02 7.07 -37.45
CA ASP A 643 -0.38 7.47 -37.70
C ASP A 643 -1.27 7.31 -36.45
N VAL A 644 -1.04 6.24 -35.66
CA VAL A 644 -1.75 6.01 -34.40
C VAL A 644 -1.36 7.06 -33.36
N ILE A 645 -0.07 7.40 -33.29
CA ILE A 645 0.45 8.42 -32.36
C ILE A 645 -0.11 9.79 -32.74
N GLU A 646 0.00 10.20 -34.01
CA GLU A 646 -0.52 11.47 -34.52
C GLU A 646 -2.01 11.62 -34.25
N ARG A 647 -2.81 10.55 -34.44
CA ARG A 647 -4.24 10.57 -34.15
C ARG A 647 -4.53 10.83 -32.67
N ILE A 648 -3.82 10.16 -31.75
CA ILE A 648 -4.02 10.29 -30.31
C ILE A 648 -3.60 11.70 -29.84
N GLU A 649 -2.42 12.16 -30.27
CA GLU A 649 -1.90 13.47 -29.91
C GLU A 649 -2.73 14.61 -30.51
N ALA A 650 -3.27 14.45 -31.73
CA ALA A 650 -4.18 15.41 -32.33
C ALA A 650 -5.50 15.54 -31.56
N GLU A 651 -6.03 14.44 -31.01
CA GLU A 651 -7.22 14.48 -30.15
C GLU A 651 -6.93 15.24 -28.85
N GLN A 652 -5.78 14.99 -28.22
CA GLN A 652 -5.34 15.74 -27.05
C GLN A 652 -5.17 17.23 -27.37
N HIS A 653 -4.54 17.56 -28.49
CA HIS A 653 -4.36 18.95 -28.92
C HIS A 653 -5.69 19.67 -29.12
N LYS A 654 -6.70 19.02 -29.71
CA LYS A 654 -8.07 19.57 -29.82
C LYS A 654 -8.66 19.90 -28.46
N ARG A 655 -8.48 19.03 -27.46
CA ARG A 655 -8.93 19.28 -26.08
C ARG A 655 -8.17 20.44 -25.44
N LEU A 656 -6.87 20.56 -25.69
CA LEU A 656 -6.05 21.69 -25.20
C LEU A 656 -6.49 23.03 -25.81
N VAL A 657 -6.83 23.06 -27.10
CA VAL A 657 -7.39 24.24 -27.78
C VAL A 657 -8.76 24.59 -27.21
N ALA A 658 -9.65 23.60 -27.04
CA ALA A 658 -10.97 23.82 -26.45
C ALA A 658 -10.89 24.37 -25.01
N ALA A 659 -9.91 23.92 -24.23
CA ALA A 659 -9.63 24.41 -22.88
C ALA A 659 -8.86 25.74 -22.82
N GLY A 660 -8.55 26.36 -23.98
CA GLY A 660 -7.82 27.63 -24.06
C GLY A 660 -6.36 27.56 -23.61
N LYS A 661 -5.76 26.36 -23.57
CA LYS A 661 -4.34 26.17 -23.21
C LYS A 661 -3.39 26.41 -24.38
N VAL A 662 -3.90 26.31 -25.60
CA VAL A 662 -3.15 26.51 -26.85
C VAL A 662 -3.96 27.45 -27.77
N PRO A 663 -3.33 28.39 -28.49
CA PRO A 663 -4.02 29.24 -29.45
C PRO A 663 -4.67 28.44 -30.59
N ALA A 664 -5.89 28.80 -30.99
CA ALA A 664 -6.59 28.15 -32.11
C ALA A 664 -5.85 28.24 -33.45
N THR A 665 -4.94 29.20 -33.61
CA THR A 665 -4.10 29.42 -34.80
C THR A 665 -2.89 28.48 -34.90
N ALA A 666 -2.60 27.68 -33.86
CA ALA A 666 -1.54 26.66 -33.89
C ALA A 666 -1.95 25.37 -34.64
N THR A 667 -3.10 25.39 -35.30
CA THR A 667 -3.72 24.31 -36.07
C THR A 667 -2.98 24.05 -37.39
N ARG A 668 -1.78 23.46 -37.34
CA ARG A 668 -1.26 22.66 -38.46
C ARG A 668 -0.06 21.84 -38.01
N VAL A 669 -0.33 20.62 -37.54
CA VAL A 669 0.55 19.50 -37.84
C VAL A 669 0.06 19.03 -39.21
N GLU A 670 0.81 19.32 -40.28
CA GLU A 670 0.53 18.72 -41.59
C GLU A 670 0.68 17.21 -41.42
N THR A 671 -0.45 16.50 -41.34
CA THR A 671 -0.44 15.04 -41.32
C THR A 671 0.14 14.55 -42.64
N SER A 672 1.02 13.56 -42.60
CA SER A 672 1.63 12.94 -43.79
C SER A 672 0.62 12.46 -44.85
N LEU A 673 -0.65 12.27 -44.47
CA LEU A 673 -1.77 11.96 -45.35
C LEU A 673 -2.27 13.13 -46.22
N GLU A 674 -1.93 14.38 -45.90
CA GLU A 674 -2.26 15.55 -46.76
C GLU A 674 -1.15 15.85 -47.79
N GLN A 675 0.00 15.16 -47.69
CA GLN A 675 1.13 15.31 -48.61
C GLN A 675 1.25 14.16 -49.65
N ALA A 676 0.34 13.19 -49.63
CA ALA A 676 0.22 12.09 -50.60
C ALA A 676 -1.10 12.18 -51.35
#